data_AF-G0VEU8-F1
#
_entry.id   AF-G0VEU8-F1
#
_cell.length_a   1.000
_cell.length_b   1.000
_cell.length_c   1.000
_cell.angle_alpha   90.00
_cell.angle_beta   90.00
_cell.angle_gamma   90.00
#
_symmetry.space_group_name_H-M   'P 1'
#
loop_
_entity.id
_entity.type
_entity.pdbx_description
1 polymer ?
#
loop_
_entity_poly.entity_id
_entity_poly.type
_entity_poly.pdbx_seq_one_letter_code
_entity_poly.pdbx_strand_id
1 'polypeptide(L)'
;MSNDQEPIQESVMPTQKEGDPSMVPNGISNNSTTAPNSMLNKDESGQSPGNAVTPAVVPVENTTGLRRSTRVHKPRTDISFEEDEIFAPKKHEKKKKKVTKKVKGDGKKTVSHKSVNNHSTLKITLSKKPAKLLVKHAATPTPSLQEPILNPGDWTSNVPLLSSDFKTHQSVVSRLKSPNMKSVPYAGDVIKSMTFVNKFNRYFAAELQNLSFQDYEIGLDLYPEPVVGKVPKQQQQQVEMTKQRKLLYQDYIPVKEVIGYQDKMNLLFLSLLNLIFTQVKKDEEFEPITLNEINSSSKKAFAPLMTLLRERCRSWGYPREWRSPCLVPDVSKPISSLFPVNDNGPPVDPNNPEILTRNIYTWFQSSPVPLEDDPIQNPDLDRMGILALNPADRIVLLRALTDWCSGYSTLIHNEIYHLSHFKKDQAFGVHTQHVPRYFVEGAEPTFKRFVKLTSLVQARFEIRSKKKHFRKLLKEGKNNDFGKKLEILKEIKDALKNVPKEEKEKTIISLYDKWAQVFEGELNDNPLNNPFDDELYKLRSQEFFIGRVPHMGDFYLPRLQTYCETQSINTFTDLRTLKELLQKFSTHEYNTYTLFENYGQLMSAQFKLFYHDSPSLIRDTARGVNTVGKVYWYEMCHDSKSLKEFLEVLDYKIALPKEKEDNEGEQQDESAINEEKSETSLVNKHPLPKDARYNTARNKLKMLHEYLSELYYILVEFEQLKVQYADMNPGKRQLRRMQTRTYTTEYDSEGDVDADSFDGESSEEYTNDRRRSKRARLD
;
A
#
# COMPACT_ATOMS: atom_id res chain seq x y z
N MET A 1 -40.38 -20.93 54.35
CA MET A 1 -40.82 -20.78 55.76
C MET A 1 -39.58 -20.39 56.55
N SER A 2 -39.70 -19.42 57.46
CA SER A 2 -38.67 -19.01 58.47
C SER A 2 -37.27 -18.67 57.90
N ASN A 3 -36.85 -17.42 57.69
CA ASN A 3 -36.75 -16.25 58.60
C ASN A 3 -36.01 -16.55 59.92
N ASP A 4 -34.88 -15.90 60.16
CA ASP A 4 -34.73 -14.62 60.91
C ASP A 4 -33.32 -13.99 60.63
N GLN A 5 -33.24 -12.71 60.20
CA GLN A 5 -32.83 -11.49 60.96
C GLN A 5 -31.35 -11.46 61.44
N GLU A 6 -30.45 -10.62 60.91
CA GLU A 6 -30.28 -9.12 60.97
C GLU A 6 -29.46 -8.63 62.20
N PRO A 7 -28.88 -7.39 62.25
CA PRO A 7 -28.95 -6.25 61.31
C PRO A 7 -27.57 -5.61 60.92
N ILE A 8 -27.63 -4.43 60.26
CA ILE A 8 -26.52 -3.54 59.86
C ILE A 8 -26.49 -2.28 60.77
N GLN A 9 -25.37 -1.55 60.87
CA GLN A 9 -25.34 -0.15 61.34
C GLN A 9 -24.42 0.77 60.51
N GLU A 10 -24.78 2.05 60.44
CA GLU A 10 -24.08 3.13 59.73
C GLU A 10 -23.58 4.24 60.68
N SER A 11 -22.54 4.97 60.28
CA SER A 11 -22.29 6.38 60.65
C SER A 11 -21.29 6.98 59.63
N VAL A 12 -21.58 7.98 58.80
CA VAL A 12 -22.10 9.36 59.02
C VAL A 12 -21.01 10.34 59.49
N MET A 13 -20.81 11.40 58.70
CA MET A 13 -19.84 12.50 58.93
C MET A 13 -20.32 13.54 59.95
N PRO A 14 -19.44 14.49 60.34
CA PRO A 14 -19.78 15.89 60.11
C PRO A 14 -18.69 16.71 59.39
N THR A 15 -19.03 17.95 59.01
CA THR A 15 -18.18 18.95 58.31
C THR A 15 -18.29 20.35 58.96
N GLN A 16 -17.60 21.36 58.39
CA GLN A 16 -17.58 22.80 58.77
C GLN A 16 -16.55 23.17 59.88
N LYS A 17 -15.91 24.36 59.93
CA LYS A 17 -16.04 25.56 59.07
C LYS A 17 -14.75 26.43 58.99
N GLU A 18 -14.83 27.56 58.28
CA GLU A 18 -13.74 28.48 57.90
C GLU A 18 -13.22 29.42 59.02
N GLY A 19 -12.03 30.01 58.86
CA GLY A 19 -11.53 31.13 59.69
C GLY A 19 -10.05 31.52 59.49
N ASP A 20 -9.80 32.67 58.85
CA ASP A 20 -8.50 33.37 58.67
C ASP A 20 -8.53 34.69 59.50
N PRO A 21 -7.46 35.53 59.66
CA PRO A 21 -6.03 35.33 59.40
C PRO A 21 -5.05 35.89 60.49
N SER A 22 -3.73 35.71 60.27
CA SER A 22 -2.60 36.58 60.71
C SER A 22 -2.16 36.70 62.19
N MET A 23 -0.85 36.50 62.46
CA MET A 23 0.08 37.39 63.20
C MET A 23 1.43 36.70 63.53
N VAL A 24 2.48 37.47 63.82
CA VAL A 24 3.86 37.00 64.14
C VAL A 24 4.30 37.57 65.49
N PRO A 25 4.98 36.79 66.36
CA PRO A 25 6.21 37.31 66.97
C PRO A 25 7.36 36.29 67.26
N ASN A 26 8.58 36.80 67.07
CA ASN A 26 9.95 36.41 67.47
C ASN A 26 10.20 35.54 68.73
N GLY A 27 11.37 34.85 68.75
CA GLY A 27 12.07 34.37 69.97
C GLY A 27 12.97 33.13 69.74
N ILE A 28 14.17 33.22 69.18
CA ILE A 28 15.49 33.53 69.82
C ILE A 28 16.03 32.46 70.80
N SER A 29 17.00 31.65 70.34
CA SER A 29 18.28 31.26 71.00
C SER A 29 18.95 30.15 70.17
N ASN A 30 20.15 30.29 69.59
CA ASN A 30 21.51 30.53 70.12
C ASN A 30 22.20 29.27 70.65
N ASN A 31 23.01 28.62 69.80
CA ASN A 31 24.45 28.33 70.01
C ASN A 31 24.98 27.34 68.96
N SER A 32 26.28 27.24 68.61
CA SER A 32 27.37 28.22 68.48
C SER A 32 28.68 27.46 68.14
N THR A 33 29.33 27.72 67.00
CA THR A 33 30.81 27.57 66.76
C THR A 33 31.49 26.20 67.06
N THR A 34 32.68 25.81 66.59
CA THR A 34 33.80 26.51 65.91
C THR A 34 34.59 25.48 65.07
N ALA A 35 35.25 25.90 63.99
CA ALA A 35 36.52 25.28 63.55
C ALA A 35 37.69 26.04 64.23
N PRO A 36 38.92 25.49 64.35
CA PRO A 36 39.96 25.98 63.42
C PRO A 36 41.17 25.05 63.11
N ASN A 37 41.76 25.29 61.94
CA ASN A 37 43.19 25.39 61.58
C ASN A 37 44.30 24.39 62.04
N SER A 38 45.07 23.97 61.01
CA SER A 38 46.56 23.93 60.89
C SER A 38 47.39 23.02 61.84
N MET A 39 48.44 22.32 61.36
CA MET A 39 49.71 22.91 60.89
C MET A 39 50.70 21.85 60.30
N LEU A 40 51.64 22.31 59.45
CA LEU A 40 53.05 21.85 59.30
C LEU A 40 53.36 20.40 58.81
N ASN A 41 54.45 20.10 58.07
CA ASN A 41 55.35 20.88 57.18
C ASN A 41 56.32 19.96 56.39
N LYS A 42 57.12 20.53 55.46
CA LYS A 42 58.41 19.98 54.90
C LYS A 42 58.30 18.73 53.99
N ASP A 43 59.19 18.38 53.04
CA ASP A 43 60.43 18.91 52.38
C ASP A 43 60.67 17.99 51.13
N GLU A 44 61.61 18.12 50.18
CA GLU A 44 62.32 19.18 49.40
C GLU A 44 63.10 18.42 48.25
N SER A 45 63.69 18.95 47.16
CA SER A 45 63.85 20.29 46.55
C SER A 45 64.28 20.18 45.06
N GLY A 46 63.88 21.12 44.19
CA GLY A 46 64.63 21.51 42.96
C GLY A 46 64.28 20.83 41.61
N GLN A 47 64.52 21.44 40.44
CA GLN A 47 65.12 22.76 40.13
C GLN A 47 64.41 23.48 38.95
N SER A 48 64.36 24.81 39.01
CA SER A 48 64.01 25.75 37.91
C SER A 48 65.31 26.35 37.31
N PRO A 49 65.37 27.37 36.41
CA PRO A 49 64.33 28.27 35.83
C PRO A 49 64.14 28.12 34.29
N GLY A 50 63.14 28.73 33.64
CA GLY A 50 62.10 29.71 34.06
C GLY A 50 60.90 29.70 33.07
N ASN A 51 60.21 30.81 32.75
CA ASN A 51 60.36 32.22 33.16
C ASN A 51 59.03 33.02 32.94
N ALA A 52 59.05 34.36 33.12
CA ALA A 52 57.90 35.29 33.07
C ALA A 52 57.40 35.65 31.63
N VAL A 53 56.27 36.33 31.36
CA VAL A 53 55.53 37.41 32.10
C VAL A 53 53.99 37.35 31.87
N THR A 54 53.22 37.83 32.87
CA THR A 54 51.75 38.08 32.89
C THR A 54 51.49 39.51 33.49
N PRO A 55 50.26 40.06 33.69
CA PRO A 55 48.89 39.59 33.42
C PRO A 55 47.90 40.65 32.81
N ALA A 56 46.61 40.30 32.87
CA ALA A 56 45.34 40.99 32.56
C ALA A 56 45.11 42.50 32.86
N VAL A 57 43.99 43.04 32.34
CA VAL A 57 42.99 43.90 33.06
C VAL A 57 41.68 44.03 32.24
N VAL A 58 40.55 44.32 32.91
CA VAL A 58 39.21 44.61 32.33
C VAL A 58 38.66 45.93 32.92
N PRO A 59 38.00 46.78 32.12
CA PRO A 59 36.75 47.40 32.58
C PRO A 59 35.66 47.51 31.48
N VAL A 60 34.47 47.96 31.89
CA VAL A 60 33.23 48.12 31.10
C VAL A 60 32.82 49.60 31.08
N GLU A 61 32.31 50.13 29.96
CA GLU A 61 31.21 51.14 29.97
C GLU A 61 30.55 51.40 28.60
N ASN A 62 29.62 52.37 28.53
CA ASN A 62 28.49 52.41 27.59
C ASN A 62 28.53 53.54 26.53
N THR A 63 27.56 53.47 25.60
CA THR A 63 26.81 54.57 24.89
C THR A 63 27.04 54.84 23.38
N THR A 64 25.93 54.62 22.64
CA THR A 64 25.36 55.41 21.52
C THR A 64 26.19 55.83 20.29
N GLY A 65 25.68 55.51 19.08
CA GLY A 65 26.04 56.19 17.83
C GLY A 65 25.35 55.66 16.56
N LEU A 66 24.21 56.22 16.15
CA LEU A 66 23.57 55.88 14.86
C LEU A 66 24.24 56.61 13.68
N ARG A 67 24.36 55.94 12.52
CA ARG A 67 24.25 56.59 11.19
C ARG A 67 23.56 55.66 10.18
N ARG A 68 22.66 56.25 9.37
CA ARG A 68 21.89 55.56 8.31
C ARG A 68 22.59 55.68 6.95
N SER A 69 22.40 54.70 6.07
CA SER A 69 22.51 54.87 4.62
C SER A 69 21.57 53.88 3.92
N THR A 70 21.02 54.24 2.75
CA THR A 70 19.93 53.50 2.09
C THR A 70 20.19 53.32 0.59
N ARG A 71 19.73 52.19 0.04
CA ARG A 71 19.02 52.20 -1.26
C ARG A 71 18.17 50.95 -1.49
N VAL A 72 17.07 51.15 -2.21
CA VAL A 72 16.04 50.16 -2.53
C VAL A 72 16.12 49.84 -4.03
N HIS A 73 15.88 48.58 -4.40
CA HIS A 73 15.51 48.22 -5.78
C HIS A 73 14.02 47.87 -5.85
N LYS A 74 13.32 48.39 -6.87
CA LYS A 74 11.87 48.18 -7.05
C LYS A 74 11.59 46.87 -7.79
N PRO A 75 10.46 46.18 -7.51
CA PRO A 75 9.93 45.15 -8.40
C PRO A 75 9.49 45.77 -9.74
N ARG A 76 9.41 44.94 -10.79
CA ARG A 76 8.99 45.36 -12.13
C ARG A 76 7.88 44.43 -12.63
N THR A 77 6.75 45.03 -13.01
CA THR A 77 5.59 44.34 -13.59
C THR A 77 5.82 44.03 -15.07
N ASP A 78 5.23 42.91 -15.50
CA ASP A 78 4.73 42.55 -16.83
C ASP A 78 5.56 42.88 -18.08
N ILE A 79 5.85 41.84 -18.89
CA ILE A 79 5.40 41.74 -20.29
C ILE A 79 5.61 40.32 -20.85
N SER A 80 4.83 40.03 -21.89
CA SER A 80 4.48 38.74 -22.50
C SER A 80 5.46 38.17 -23.55
N PHE A 81 5.44 36.82 -23.64
CA PHE A 81 5.51 35.99 -24.87
C PHE A 81 6.81 35.86 -25.69
N GLU A 82 6.79 34.83 -26.57
CA GLU A 82 7.78 34.39 -27.57
C GLU A 82 9.08 33.82 -26.94
N GLU A 83 9.39 32.52 -26.98
CA GLU A 83 9.30 31.48 -28.04
C GLU A 83 10.09 31.79 -29.32
N ASP A 84 11.38 31.45 -29.30
CA ASP A 84 12.23 31.03 -30.42
C ASP A 84 13.62 30.61 -29.82
N GLU A 85 14.54 29.84 -30.42
CA GLU A 85 14.67 29.36 -31.80
C GLU A 85 15.55 28.07 -31.85
N ILE A 86 15.02 26.89 -32.26
CA ILE A 86 15.83 25.83 -32.93
C ILE A 86 14.94 25.04 -33.91
N PHE A 87 14.64 25.60 -35.08
CA PHE A 87 14.28 24.79 -36.26
C PHE A 87 14.70 25.49 -37.57
N ALA A 88 15.69 24.94 -38.26
CA ALA A 88 16.28 25.57 -39.45
C ALA A 88 15.39 25.46 -40.71
N PRO A 89 15.02 26.58 -41.38
CA PRO A 89 14.12 26.56 -42.52
C PRO A 89 14.84 26.42 -43.88
N LYS A 90 14.16 25.83 -44.87
CA LYS A 90 14.54 25.91 -46.30
C LYS A 90 13.41 26.53 -47.14
N LYS A 91 13.66 27.76 -47.63
CA LYS A 91 13.61 28.19 -49.05
C LYS A 91 12.48 27.62 -49.97
N HIS A 92 11.76 28.38 -50.79
CA HIS A 92 11.90 29.77 -51.30
C HIS A 92 10.52 30.33 -51.75
N GLU A 93 10.25 31.63 -51.50
CA GLU A 93 9.55 32.61 -52.38
C GLU A 93 8.07 32.37 -52.84
N LYS A 94 7.27 33.36 -53.31
CA LYS A 94 7.54 34.72 -53.83
C LYS A 94 6.66 35.84 -53.23
N LYS A 95 7.31 37.01 -53.06
CA LYS A 95 6.89 38.44 -53.04
C LYS A 95 5.38 38.73 -53.23
N LYS A 96 4.73 39.58 -52.40
CA LYS A 96 4.85 41.08 -52.28
C LYS A 96 4.55 41.79 -53.61
N LYS A 97 3.85 42.93 -53.70
CA LYS A 97 3.25 43.92 -52.73
C LYS A 97 1.89 44.39 -53.35
N LYS A 98 1.19 45.52 -53.09
CA LYS A 98 1.40 46.83 -52.41
C LYS A 98 0.01 47.49 -52.14
N VAL A 99 -0.19 48.19 -51.01
CA VAL A 99 -0.82 49.55 -50.85
C VAL A 99 -2.22 49.90 -51.45
N THR A 100 -3.12 50.70 -50.83
CA THR A 100 -3.64 50.97 -49.45
C THR A 100 -4.50 52.26 -49.47
N LYS A 101 -5.26 52.54 -48.38
CA LYS A 101 -5.66 53.91 -47.89
C LYS A 101 -6.77 54.61 -48.73
N LYS A 102 -7.62 55.51 -48.20
CA LYS A 102 -7.88 56.15 -46.88
C LYS A 102 -9.36 56.68 -46.94
N VAL A 103 -10.11 57.23 -45.96
CA VAL A 103 -9.89 58.14 -44.80
C VAL A 103 -11.12 58.03 -43.85
N LYS A 104 -10.94 58.21 -42.51
CA LYS A 104 -11.89 58.61 -41.40
C LYS A 104 -13.40 58.25 -41.44
N GLY A 105 -14.07 58.02 -40.32
CA GLY A 105 -13.63 58.11 -38.92
C GLY A 105 -14.78 57.93 -37.91
N ASP A 106 -14.48 58.20 -36.64
CA ASP A 106 -15.31 58.34 -35.42
C ASP A 106 -16.85 58.19 -35.53
N GLY A 107 -17.53 57.45 -34.64
CA GLY A 107 -17.04 56.63 -33.51
C GLY A 107 -18.11 56.42 -32.41
N LYS A 108 -17.78 55.56 -31.43
CA LYS A 108 -18.49 55.29 -30.15
C LYS A 108 -19.92 54.69 -30.20
N LYS A 109 -20.04 53.59 -29.43
CA LYS A 109 -21.11 53.26 -28.46
C LYS A 109 -22.49 52.79 -28.95
N THR A 110 -22.78 51.51 -28.62
CA THR A 110 -23.89 51.01 -27.76
C THR A 110 -25.33 51.53 -27.94
N VAL A 111 -26.42 50.76 -27.82
CA VAL A 111 -26.70 49.32 -27.59
C VAL A 111 -28.22 49.13 -27.72
N SER A 112 -28.68 47.90 -27.97
CA SER A 112 -30.04 47.38 -27.70
C SER A 112 -31.23 47.75 -28.60
N HIS A 113 -32.17 46.78 -28.57
CA HIS A 113 -33.62 46.90 -28.66
C HIS A 113 -34.34 47.15 -29.99
N LYS A 114 -35.09 46.09 -30.35
CA LYS A 114 -36.52 46.09 -30.72
C LYS A 114 -36.89 46.74 -32.07
N SER A 115 -37.92 46.27 -32.77
CA SER A 115 -38.72 45.03 -32.71
C SER A 115 -39.75 45.09 -33.84
N VAL A 116 -40.32 43.96 -34.24
CA VAL A 116 -41.63 43.91 -34.94
C VAL A 116 -41.63 44.53 -36.36
N ASN A 117 -42.53 44.19 -37.28
CA ASN A 117 -43.06 42.88 -37.68
C ASN A 117 -43.69 43.07 -39.09
N ASN A 118 -44.08 41.99 -39.79
CA ASN A 118 -45.08 41.99 -40.88
C ASN A 118 -44.80 42.84 -42.15
N HIS A 119 -44.56 42.21 -43.32
CA HIS A 119 -45.57 41.67 -44.25
C HIS A 119 -46.33 42.72 -45.12
N SER A 120 -45.92 42.83 -46.40
CA SER A 120 -46.78 42.86 -47.61
C SER A 120 -45.86 43.07 -48.84
N THR A 121 -45.65 42.11 -49.75
CA THR A 121 -46.55 41.57 -50.81
C THR A 121 -47.00 42.58 -51.87
N LEU A 122 -46.51 42.41 -53.12
CA LEU A 122 -47.18 42.44 -54.44
C LEU A 122 -46.05 42.29 -55.51
N LYS A 123 -46.05 41.30 -56.43
CA LYS A 123 -46.81 41.16 -57.71
C LYS A 123 -46.46 42.26 -58.75
N ILE A 124 -46.22 42.02 -60.05
CA ILE A 124 -46.25 40.82 -60.94
C ILE A 124 -45.36 41.09 -62.20
N THR A 125 -44.78 40.05 -62.82
CA THR A 125 -44.47 39.83 -64.28
C THR A 125 -43.09 39.17 -64.53
N LEU A 126 -42.78 38.63 -65.73
CA LEU A 126 -43.31 37.42 -66.39
C LEU A 126 -42.47 37.12 -67.65
N SER A 127 -42.00 35.88 -67.83
CA SER A 127 -41.21 35.39 -69.00
C SER A 127 -39.82 36.05 -69.20
N LYS A 128 -38.77 35.39 -69.71
CA LYS A 128 -38.67 34.24 -70.63
C LYS A 128 -37.59 33.22 -70.22
N LYS A 129 -37.78 31.94 -70.58
CA LYS A 129 -36.74 30.92 -70.80
C LYS A 129 -36.43 30.90 -72.31
N PRO A 130 -35.21 30.56 -72.80
CA PRO A 130 -34.47 29.29 -72.55
C PRO A 130 -32.99 29.55 -72.13
N ALA A 131 -32.06 28.60 -72.04
CA ALA A 131 -32.04 27.15 -72.29
C ALA A 131 -31.25 26.40 -71.20
N LYS A 132 -31.20 25.06 -71.24
CA LYS A 132 -30.43 24.26 -70.27
C LYS A 132 -28.92 24.31 -70.57
N LEU A 133 -28.11 24.67 -69.58
CA LEU A 133 -26.68 24.34 -69.51
C LEU A 133 -26.41 23.44 -68.30
N LEU A 134 -25.72 22.33 -68.53
CA LEU A 134 -25.41 21.32 -67.51
C LEU A 134 -24.24 21.76 -66.63
N VAL A 135 -24.55 22.49 -65.55
CA VAL A 135 -23.58 22.69 -64.46
C VAL A 135 -23.46 21.38 -63.69
N LYS A 136 -22.29 20.74 -63.76
CA LYS A 136 -21.94 19.65 -62.84
C LYS A 136 -21.86 20.23 -61.42
N HIS A 137 -22.83 19.91 -60.57
CA HIS A 137 -22.65 20.11 -59.14
C HIS A 137 -21.45 19.25 -58.71
N ALA A 138 -20.38 19.91 -58.24
CA ALA A 138 -19.30 19.22 -57.57
C ALA A 138 -19.89 18.53 -56.33
N ALA A 139 -19.72 17.21 -56.23
CA ALA A 139 -20.17 16.48 -55.07
C ALA A 139 -19.48 17.07 -53.82
N THR A 140 -20.25 17.35 -52.78
CA THR A 140 -19.72 17.61 -51.44
C THR A 140 -18.80 16.43 -51.07
N PRO A 141 -17.58 16.69 -50.58
CA PRO A 141 -16.64 15.62 -50.26
C PRO A 141 -17.27 14.73 -49.18
N THR A 142 -17.49 13.46 -49.52
CA THR A 142 -18.03 12.46 -48.60
C THR A 142 -17.16 12.45 -47.34
N PRO A 143 -17.73 12.57 -46.12
CA PRO A 143 -16.93 12.59 -44.91
C PRO A 143 -16.12 11.29 -44.84
N SER A 144 -14.80 11.42 -44.88
CA SER A 144 -13.91 10.26 -44.82
C SER A 144 -14.12 9.56 -43.50
N LEU A 145 -14.47 8.26 -43.53
CA LEU A 145 -14.67 7.41 -42.35
C LEU A 145 -13.62 7.74 -41.27
N GLN A 146 -14.09 8.37 -40.20
CA GLN A 146 -13.25 8.80 -39.09
C GLN A 146 -12.77 7.55 -38.34
N GLU A 147 -11.52 7.57 -37.89
CA GLU A 147 -11.00 6.45 -37.09
C GLU A 147 -11.67 6.43 -35.71
N PRO A 148 -11.96 5.24 -35.15
CA PRO A 148 -12.40 5.12 -33.77
C PRO A 148 -11.43 5.83 -32.82
N ILE A 149 -11.99 6.59 -31.88
CA ILE A 149 -11.21 7.22 -30.80
C ILE A 149 -10.73 6.10 -29.87
N LEU A 150 -9.44 6.14 -29.52
CA LEU A 150 -8.80 5.13 -28.70
C LEU A 150 -8.04 5.85 -27.56
N ASN A 151 -8.72 6.04 -26.43
CA ASN A 151 -8.15 6.66 -25.23
C ASN A 151 -7.25 5.65 -24.50
N PRO A 152 -5.95 5.90 -24.30
CA PRO A 152 -5.07 4.90 -23.67
C PRO A 152 -5.49 4.47 -22.25
N GLY A 153 -5.95 5.40 -21.40
CA GLY A 153 -6.38 5.10 -20.02
C GLY A 153 -7.62 4.21 -19.88
N ASP A 154 -8.46 4.09 -20.91
CA ASP A 154 -9.64 3.20 -20.89
C ASP A 154 -9.27 1.71 -21.03
N TRP A 155 -8.04 1.41 -21.44
CA TRP A 155 -7.57 0.08 -21.85
C TRP A 155 -6.35 -0.44 -21.07
N THR A 156 -5.82 0.28 -20.08
CA THR A 156 -4.70 -0.18 -19.25
C THR A 156 -4.99 -1.46 -18.48
N SER A 157 -3.97 -2.24 -18.12
CA SER A 157 -4.11 -3.38 -17.20
C SER A 157 -4.36 -2.94 -15.76
N ASN A 158 -3.78 -1.81 -15.34
CA ASN A 158 -4.04 -1.18 -14.03
C ASN A 158 -5.19 -0.14 -14.09
N VAL A 159 -5.87 0.08 -12.96
CA VAL A 159 -6.98 1.04 -12.76
C VAL A 159 -6.75 1.85 -11.47
N PRO A 160 -6.95 3.17 -11.46
CA PRO A 160 -6.77 4.00 -10.26
C PRO A 160 -7.84 3.71 -9.20
N LEU A 161 -7.42 3.63 -7.94
CA LEU A 161 -8.27 3.29 -6.79
C LEU A 161 -8.73 4.57 -6.08
N LEU A 162 -9.83 5.16 -6.57
CA LEU A 162 -10.21 6.52 -6.17
C LEU A 162 -10.86 6.58 -4.78
N SER A 163 -10.49 7.56 -3.96
CA SER A 163 -11.14 7.78 -2.66
C SER A 163 -12.55 8.40 -2.79
N SER A 164 -12.93 8.89 -3.97
CA SER A 164 -14.28 9.38 -4.28
C SER A 164 -15.35 8.32 -4.05
N ASP A 165 -15.02 7.07 -4.36
CA ASP A 165 -15.93 5.91 -4.42
C ASP A 165 -16.60 5.61 -3.07
N PHE A 166 -16.04 6.14 -1.98
CA PHE A 166 -16.56 5.96 -0.63
C PHE A 166 -16.96 7.25 0.09
N LYS A 167 -16.78 8.45 -0.49
CA LYS A 167 -17.09 9.73 0.18
C LYS A 167 -18.55 9.86 0.63
N THR A 168 -19.47 9.22 -0.09
CA THR A 168 -20.92 9.20 0.18
C THR A 168 -21.39 7.91 0.87
N HIS A 169 -20.51 6.93 1.03
CA HIS A 169 -20.88 5.61 1.54
C HIS A 169 -20.74 5.52 3.06
N GLN A 170 -21.59 4.71 3.67
CA GLN A 170 -21.47 4.32 5.07
C GLN A 170 -21.37 2.78 5.12
N SER A 171 -20.25 2.31 5.65
CA SER A 171 -19.98 0.92 6.00
C SER A 171 -20.71 0.54 7.29
N VAL A 172 -20.99 -0.75 7.45
CA VAL A 172 -21.62 -1.32 8.65
C VAL A 172 -20.97 -2.67 8.91
N VAL A 173 -19.87 -2.67 9.69
CA VAL A 173 -18.99 -3.84 9.92
C VAL A 173 -19.77 -5.06 10.44
N SER A 174 -20.80 -4.86 11.26
CA SER A 174 -21.62 -5.95 11.80
C SER A 174 -22.36 -6.79 10.75
N ARG A 175 -22.45 -6.35 9.48
CA ARG A 175 -22.99 -7.15 8.36
C ARG A 175 -22.13 -8.36 8.02
N LEU A 176 -20.82 -8.30 8.30
CA LEU A 176 -19.83 -9.37 8.07
C LEU A 176 -19.50 -10.18 9.33
N LYS A 177 -20.14 -9.89 10.47
CA LYS A 177 -19.83 -10.54 11.76
C LYS A 177 -19.93 -12.07 11.65
N SER A 178 -18.80 -12.74 11.88
CA SER A 178 -18.63 -14.19 11.98
C SER A 178 -17.70 -14.51 13.16
N PRO A 179 -17.59 -15.78 13.61
CA PRO A 179 -16.61 -16.21 14.61
C PRO A 179 -15.16 -15.86 14.24
N ASN A 180 -14.84 -15.96 12.94
CA ASN A 180 -13.51 -15.68 12.40
C ASN A 180 -13.22 -14.19 12.22
N MET A 181 -14.23 -13.31 12.37
CA MET A 181 -14.05 -11.86 12.25
C MET A 181 -13.36 -11.29 13.50
N LYS A 182 -12.05 -11.11 13.43
CA LYS A 182 -11.21 -10.60 14.54
C LYS A 182 -10.72 -9.17 14.24
N SER A 183 -10.64 -8.34 15.27
CA SER A 183 -10.02 -7.02 15.26
C SER A 183 -8.50 -7.17 15.23
N VAL A 184 -7.82 -6.57 14.26
CA VAL A 184 -6.35 -6.68 14.13
C VAL A 184 -5.72 -5.29 13.99
N PRO A 185 -5.47 -4.58 15.10
CA PRO A 185 -5.00 -3.18 15.07
C PRO A 185 -3.67 -3.01 14.31
N TYR A 186 -2.77 -3.98 14.41
CA TYR A 186 -1.44 -3.98 13.80
C TYR A 186 -1.41 -4.40 12.32
N ALA A 187 -2.54 -4.86 11.75
CA ALA A 187 -2.53 -5.43 10.39
C ALA A 187 -2.09 -4.44 9.31
N GLY A 188 -2.46 -3.16 9.42
CA GLY A 188 -2.00 -2.13 8.49
C GLY A 188 -0.48 -1.91 8.52
N ASP A 189 0.14 -2.06 9.69
CA ASP A 189 1.59 -1.89 9.88
C ASP A 189 2.38 -3.13 9.40
N VAL A 190 1.86 -4.33 9.64
CA VAL A 190 2.42 -5.58 9.08
C VAL A 190 2.27 -5.61 7.57
N ILE A 191 1.10 -5.27 7.03
CA ILE A 191 0.85 -5.15 5.58
C ILE A 191 1.83 -4.14 4.96
N LYS A 192 2.05 -2.98 5.59
CA LYS A 192 3.04 -2.00 5.14
C LYS A 192 4.47 -2.58 5.10
N SER A 193 4.88 -3.32 6.13
CA SER A 193 6.19 -3.96 6.18
C SER A 193 6.34 -5.01 5.06
N MET A 194 5.33 -5.87 4.88
CA MET A 194 5.28 -6.84 3.79
C MET A 194 5.32 -6.16 2.41
N THR A 195 4.55 -5.09 2.18
CA THR A 195 4.58 -4.33 0.92
C THR A 195 5.94 -3.70 0.67
N PHE A 196 6.64 -3.22 1.71
CA PHE A 196 7.99 -2.67 1.60
C PHE A 196 9.00 -3.75 1.15
N VAL A 197 9.02 -4.91 1.81
CA VAL A 197 9.85 -6.06 1.41
C VAL A 197 9.53 -6.53 -0.01
N ASN A 198 8.25 -6.55 -0.39
CA ASN A 198 7.80 -6.98 -1.72
C ASN A 198 8.27 -6.05 -2.85
N LYS A 199 8.09 -4.72 -2.70
CA LYS A 199 8.49 -3.73 -3.72
C LYS A 199 10.01 -3.59 -3.86
N PHE A 200 10.74 -3.81 -2.76
CA PHE A 200 12.19 -3.65 -2.69
C PHE A 200 12.93 -4.98 -2.50
N ASN A 201 12.36 -6.08 -3.00
CA ASN A 201 12.84 -7.46 -2.81
C ASN A 201 14.33 -7.66 -3.12
N ARG A 202 14.89 -6.99 -4.15
CA ARG A 202 16.33 -7.00 -4.48
C ARG A 202 17.26 -6.61 -3.31
N TYR A 203 16.76 -5.87 -2.31
CA TYR A 203 17.52 -5.45 -1.13
C TYR A 203 17.29 -6.32 0.12
N PHE A 204 16.61 -7.46 -0.01
CA PHE A 204 16.28 -8.38 1.09
C PHE A 204 16.64 -9.82 0.75
N ALA A 205 17.17 -10.56 1.73
CA ALA A 205 17.51 -11.97 1.59
C ALA A 205 16.27 -12.85 1.36
N ALA A 206 16.46 -14.02 0.73
CA ALA A 206 15.36 -14.88 0.29
C ALA A 206 14.48 -15.37 1.47
N GLU A 207 15.06 -15.55 2.65
CA GLU A 207 14.37 -15.94 3.89
C GLU A 207 13.34 -14.90 4.37
N LEU A 208 13.49 -13.64 3.94
CA LEU A 208 12.54 -12.55 4.18
C LEU A 208 11.50 -12.42 3.06
N GLN A 209 11.87 -12.78 1.82
CA GLN A 209 10.97 -12.71 0.66
C GLN A 209 9.80 -13.69 0.73
N ASN A 210 9.90 -14.78 1.52
CA ASN A 210 8.84 -15.76 1.72
C ASN A 210 8.05 -15.63 3.04
N LEU A 211 8.22 -14.53 3.79
CA LEU A 211 7.46 -14.27 5.02
C LEU A 211 5.94 -14.27 4.81
N SER A 212 5.22 -15.06 5.61
CA SER A 212 3.76 -14.97 5.72
C SER A 212 3.32 -13.88 6.70
N PHE A 213 2.04 -13.51 6.70
CA PHE A 213 1.51 -12.61 7.74
C PHE A 213 1.59 -13.26 9.13
N GLN A 214 1.34 -14.58 9.22
CA GLN A 214 1.48 -15.36 10.46
C GLN A 214 2.94 -15.40 10.96
N ASP A 215 3.93 -15.38 10.08
CA ASP A 215 5.35 -15.35 10.48
C ASP A 215 5.67 -14.08 11.29
N TYR A 216 5.06 -12.93 10.95
CA TYR A 216 5.15 -11.70 11.75
C TYR A 216 4.41 -11.82 13.08
N GLU A 217 3.24 -12.47 13.12
CA GLU A 217 2.49 -12.63 14.37
C GLU A 217 3.22 -13.49 15.39
N ILE A 218 3.72 -14.66 14.96
CA ILE A 218 4.44 -15.60 15.82
C ILE A 218 5.81 -15.03 16.19
N GLY A 219 6.52 -14.42 15.22
CA GLY A 219 7.85 -13.85 15.42
C GLY A 219 7.88 -12.57 16.27
N LEU A 220 6.76 -11.84 16.38
CA LEU A 220 6.65 -10.62 17.20
C LEU A 220 5.74 -10.79 18.43
N ASP A 221 5.11 -11.94 18.63
CA ASP A 221 4.16 -12.24 19.71
C ASP A 221 2.90 -11.35 19.67
N LEU A 222 2.33 -11.18 18.48
CA LEU A 222 1.14 -10.36 18.20
C LEU A 222 -0.11 -11.23 18.02
N TYR A 223 -1.18 -10.98 18.80
CA TYR A 223 -2.40 -11.78 18.79
C TYR A 223 -3.61 -10.99 18.27
N PRO A 224 -4.42 -11.54 17.35
CA PRO A 224 -5.71 -10.96 16.96
C PRO A 224 -6.69 -10.84 18.15
N GLU A 225 -7.49 -9.78 18.17
CA GLU A 225 -8.47 -9.54 19.23
C GLU A 225 -9.89 -9.92 18.78
N PRO A 226 -10.76 -10.48 19.65
CA PRO A 226 -12.16 -10.65 19.31
C PRO A 226 -12.83 -9.28 19.10
N VAL A 227 -13.73 -9.15 18.12
CA VAL A 227 -14.42 -7.88 17.86
C VAL A 227 -15.40 -7.56 18.98
N VAL A 228 -14.94 -6.74 19.94
CA VAL A 228 -15.75 -6.23 21.05
C VAL A 228 -16.78 -5.24 20.53
N GLY A 229 -17.96 -5.76 20.17
CA GLY A 229 -19.16 -4.93 20.01
C GLY A 229 -19.57 -4.28 21.33
N LYS A 230 -20.59 -3.41 21.31
CA LYS A 230 -21.24 -2.90 22.53
C LYS A 230 -22.09 -3.99 23.20
N VAL A 231 -21.41 -4.99 23.74
CA VAL A 231 -21.99 -6.12 24.45
C VAL A 231 -22.55 -5.64 25.80
N PRO A 232 -23.79 -6.01 26.18
CA PRO A 232 -24.35 -5.66 27.48
C PRO A 232 -23.49 -6.17 28.65
N LYS A 233 -23.43 -5.41 29.74
CA LYS A 233 -22.51 -5.65 30.88
C LYS A 233 -22.56 -7.09 31.44
N GLN A 234 -23.71 -7.76 31.36
CA GLN A 234 -23.90 -9.13 31.84
C GLN A 234 -23.07 -10.19 31.08
N GLN A 235 -22.77 -9.98 29.79
CA GLN A 235 -21.92 -10.90 29.02
C GLN A 235 -20.42 -10.64 29.18
N GLN A 236 -20.01 -9.52 29.79
CA GLN A 236 -18.59 -9.20 30.00
C GLN A 236 -17.90 -10.28 30.87
N GLN A 237 -18.60 -10.81 31.88
CA GLN A 237 -18.08 -11.87 32.76
C GLN A 237 -17.82 -13.21 32.03
N GLN A 238 -18.65 -13.58 31.06
CA GLN A 238 -18.39 -14.79 30.24
C GLN A 238 -17.26 -14.58 29.23
N VAL A 239 -17.15 -13.38 28.66
CA VAL A 239 -15.98 -12.99 27.84
C VAL A 239 -14.70 -12.95 28.68
N GLU A 240 -14.79 -12.60 29.97
CA GLU A 240 -13.67 -12.63 30.90
C GLU A 240 -13.26 -14.05 31.29
N MET A 241 -14.19 -14.99 31.47
CA MET A 241 -13.84 -16.41 31.63
C MET A 241 -13.21 -17.02 30.35
N THR A 242 -13.57 -16.56 29.15
CA THR A 242 -12.88 -16.98 27.92
C THR A 242 -11.54 -16.28 27.70
N LYS A 243 -11.33 -15.06 28.21
CA LYS A 243 -9.99 -14.42 28.27
C LYS A 243 -9.00 -15.19 29.14
N GLN A 244 -9.46 -15.95 30.14
CA GLN A 244 -8.60 -16.66 31.12
C GLN A 244 -7.81 -17.85 30.54
N ARG A 245 -8.05 -18.25 29.27
CA ARG A 245 -7.20 -19.20 28.54
C ARG A 245 -6.84 -18.69 27.14
N LYS A 246 -6.18 -17.52 27.08
CA LYS A 246 -5.33 -17.20 25.91
C LYS A 246 -4.14 -18.17 25.90
N LEU A 247 -4.16 -19.14 24.98
CA LEU A 247 -2.98 -19.92 24.63
C LEU A 247 -1.97 -19.02 23.91
N LEU A 248 -0.71 -19.10 24.32
CA LEU A 248 0.41 -18.43 23.66
C LEU A 248 0.89 -19.28 22.48
N TYR A 249 1.60 -18.69 21.52
CA TYR A 249 2.10 -19.42 20.34
C TYR A 249 2.93 -20.66 20.71
N GLN A 250 3.77 -20.55 21.75
CA GLN A 250 4.58 -21.66 22.29
C GLN A 250 3.76 -22.85 22.84
N ASP A 251 2.47 -22.66 23.15
CA ASP A 251 1.62 -23.69 23.77
C ASP A 251 1.05 -24.67 22.72
N TYR A 252 1.12 -24.31 21.42
CA TYR A 252 0.56 -25.09 20.31
C TYR A 252 1.40 -25.10 19.02
N ILE A 253 2.47 -24.30 18.93
CA ILE A 253 3.46 -24.34 17.85
C ILE A 253 4.78 -24.85 18.42
N PRO A 254 5.51 -25.78 17.74
CA PRO A 254 6.81 -26.24 18.21
C PRO A 254 7.79 -25.08 18.46
N VAL A 255 8.44 -25.07 19.63
CA VAL A 255 9.33 -23.97 20.05
C VAL A 255 10.46 -23.69 19.05
N LYS A 256 10.96 -24.72 18.34
CA LYS A 256 11.92 -24.57 17.22
C LYS A 256 11.39 -23.64 16.13
N GLU A 257 10.13 -23.77 15.74
CA GLU A 257 9.51 -22.89 14.73
C GLU A 257 9.30 -21.47 15.27
N VAL A 258 8.83 -21.35 16.51
CA VAL A 258 8.63 -20.04 17.16
C VAL A 258 9.94 -19.23 17.18
N ILE A 259 11.05 -19.87 17.52
CA ILE A 259 12.41 -19.28 17.42
C ILE A 259 12.74 -18.94 15.96
N GLY A 260 12.48 -19.83 14.99
CA GLY A 260 12.70 -19.54 13.57
C GLY A 260 11.96 -18.30 13.04
N TYR A 261 10.72 -18.05 13.48
CA TYR A 261 9.99 -16.82 13.13
C TYR A 261 10.56 -15.60 13.85
N GLN A 262 10.97 -15.72 15.11
CA GLN A 262 11.64 -14.66 15.87
C GLN A 262 12.99 -14.26 15.24
N ASP A 263 13.78 -15.23 14.80
CA ASP A 263 15.05 -15.03 14.11
C ASP A 263 14.85 -14.33 12.76
N LYS A 264 13.82 -14.69 11.99
CA LYS A 264 13.42 -13.94 10.78
C LYS A 264 13.02 -12.49 11.07
N MET A 265 12.35 -12.22 12.20
CA MET A 265 11.99 -10.84 12.59
C MET A 265 13.23 -10.03 13.02
N ASN A 266 14.20 -10.66 13.69
CA ASN A 266 15.51 -10.06 13.97
C ASN A 266 16.32 -9.83 12.69
N LEU A 267 16.23 -10.72 11.71
CA LEU A 267 16.82 -10.55 10.37
C LEU A 267 16.21 -9.34 9.65
N LEU A 268 14.87 -9.25 9.59
CA LEU A 268 14.18 -8.09 9.01
C LEU A 268 14.60 -6.77 9.69
N PHE A 269 14.67 -6.76 11.03
CA PHE A 269 15.11 -5.60 11.81
C PHE A 269 16.55 -5.19 11.48
N LEU A 270 17.49 -6.14 11.41
CA LEU A 270 18.88 -5.84 11.06
C LEU A 270 19.02 -5.42 9.58
N SER A 271 18.30 -6.06 8.65
CA SER A 271 18.29 -5.67 7.24
C SER A 271 17.81 -4.23 7.06
N LEU A 272 16.72 -3.83 7.73
CA LEU A 272 16.23 -2.45 7.70
C LEU A 272 17.24 -1.44 8.30
N LEU A 273 17.84 -1.76 9.45
CA LEU A 273 18.91 -0.93 10.04
C LEU A 273 20.11 -0.77 9.10
N ASN A 274 20.60 -1.87 8.53
CA ASN A 274 21.72 -1.85 7.59
C ASN A 274 21.35 -1.01 6.36
N LEU A 275 20.19 -1.27 5.74
CA LEU A 275 19.68 -0.56 4.57
C LEU A 275 19.57 0.96 4.77
N ILE A 276 19.35 1.46 6.00
CA ILE A 276 19.37 2.89 6.34
C ILE A 276 20.79 3.48 6.35
N PHE A 277 21.77 2.74 6.87
CA PHE A 277 23.12 3.26 7.16
C PHE A 277 24.21 2.84 6.17
N THR A 278 24.04 1.76 5.41
CA THR A 278 24.98 1.32 4.38
C THR A 278 25.12 2.37 3.28
N GLN A 279 26.36 2.80 3.01
CA GLN A 279 26.70 3.58 1.83
C GLN A 279 27.51 2.70 0.89
N VAL A 280 26.84 2.17 -0.13
CA VAL A 280 27.46 1.34 -1.17
C VAL A 280 28.37 2.22 -2.03
N LYS A 281 29.59 1.76 -2.30
CA LYS A 281 30.51 2.47 -3.21
C LYS A 281 30.00 2.33 -4.65
N LYS A 282 30.35 3.27 -5.54
CA LYS A 282 29.74 3.37 -6.88
C LYS A 282 29.88 2.14 -7.78
N ASP A 283 30.80 1.24 -7.44
CA ASP A 283 31.20 0.08 -8.24
C ASP A 283 31.00 -1.25 -7.47
N GLU A 284 30.32 -1.23 -6.32
CA GLU A 284 29.97 -2.39 -5.50
C GLU A 284 28.45 -2.66 -5.60
N GLU A 285 28.04 -3.93 -5.63
CA GLU A 285 26.62 -4.30 -5.53
C GLU A 285 26.19 -4.43 -4.06
N PHE A 286 24.90 -4.25 -3.76
CA PHE A 286 24.39 -4.42 -2.40
C PHE A 286 24.05 -5.89 -2.13
N GLU A 287 24.89 -6.56 -1.35
CA GLU A 287 24.58 -7.90 -0.83
C GLU A 287 23.66 -7.79 0.41
N PRO A 288 22.47 -8.43 0.42
CA PRO A 288 21.58 -8.40 1.57
C PRO A 288 22.05 -9.39 2.65
N ILE A 289 22.08 -8.93 3.91
CA ILE A 289 22.43 -9.76 5.08
C ILE A 289 21.55 -11.01 5.13
N THR A 290 22.18 -12.18 5.24
CA THR A 290 21.52 -13.50 5.40
C THR A 290 21.37 -13.91 6.87
N LEU A 291 20.53 -14.91 7.14
CA LEU A 291 20.34 -15.43 8.51
C LEU A 291 21.64 -16.02 9.09
N ASN A 292 22.50 -16.59 8.24
CA ASN A 292 23.79 -17.18 8.65
C ASN A 292 24.77 -16.13 9.17
N GLU A 293 24.75 -14.91 8.62
CA GLU A 293 25.60 -13.82 9.08
C GLU A 293 25.19 -13.32 10.46
N ILE A 294 23.89 -13.30 10.78
CA ILE A 294 23.42 -12.94 12.13
C ILE A 294 23.90 -13.96 13.15
N ASN A 295 23.73 -15.24 12.85
CA ASN A 295 24.14 -16.33 13.74
C ASN A 295 25.67 -16.47 13.87
N SER A 296 26.42 -16.03 12.86
CA SER A 296 27.90 -15.99 12.88
C SER A 296 28.48 -14.70 13.47
N SER A 297 27.70 -13.62 13.49
CA SER A 297 28.12 -12.32 14.01
C SER A 297 28.29 -12.34 15.53
N SER A 298 29.24 -11.53 16.01
CA SER A 298 29.39 -11.34 17.46
C SER A 298 28.12 -10.76 18.10
N LYS A 299 27.97 -10.93 19.42
CA LYS A 299 26.81 -10.55 20.26
C LYS A 299 26.50 -9.04 20.35
N LYS A 300 26.88 -8.25 19.34
CA LYS A 300 26.75 -6.79 19.22
C LYS A 300 26.40 -6.33 17.80
N ALA A 301 25.82 -7.18 16.95
CA ALA A 301 25.46 -6.83 15.57
C ALA A 301 24.56 -5.58 15.48
N PHE A 302 23.61 -5.42 16.41
CA PHE A 302 22.69 -4.29 16.46
C PHE A 302 23.33 -3.00 17.03
N ALA A 303 24.18 -3.12 18.05
CA ALA A 303 24.74 -2.00 18.82
C ALA A 303 25.31 -0.81 17.99
N PRO A 304 26.16 -1.00 16.95
CA PRO A 304 26.68 0.14 16.19
C PRO A 304 25.59 0.86 15.37
N LEU A 305 24.66 0.10 14.78
CA LEU A 305 23.55 0.64 13.99
C LEU A 305 22.51 1.33 14.89
N MET A 306 22.24 0.77 16.07
CA MET A 306 21.39 1.38 17.09
C MET A 306 21.99 2.68 17.64
N THR A 307 23.31 2.78 17.77
CA THR A 307 23.98 4.04 18.15
C THR A 307 23.71 5.14 17.11
N LEU A 308 23.93 4.83 15.82
CA LEU A 308 23.66 5.75 14.71
C LEU A 308 22.17 6.12 14.59
N LEU A 309 21.26 5.21 14.98
CA LEU A 309 19.83 5.49 15.04
C LEU A 309 19.48 6.45 16.19
N ARG A 310 20.00 6.22 17.40
CA ARG A 310 19.80 7.09 18.58
C ARG A 310 20.29 8.51 18.32
N GLU A 311 21.38 8.70 17.58
CA GLU A 311 21.86 10.01 17.14
C GLU A 311 20.87 10.75 16.22
N ARG A 312 20.23 10.05 15.26
CA ARG A 312 19.49 10.69 14.16
C ARG A 312 17.98 10.73 14.33
N CYS A 313 17.39 9.76 15.04
CA CYS A 313 15.93 9.58 15.21
C CYS A 313 15.17 10.86 15.58
N ARG A 314 15.76 11.74 16.41
CA ARG A 314 15.16 13.02 16.80
C ARG A 314 14.97 13.99 15.63
N SER A 315 15.88 13.97 14.65
CA SER A 315 15.76 14.80 13.43
C SER A 315 14.83 14.19 12.39
N TRP A 316 14.69 12.85 12.39
CA TRP A 316 13.83 12.10 11.48
C TRP A 316 12.35 12.06 11.91
N GLY A 317 12.07 12.39 13.16
CA GLY A 317 10.72 12.40 13.73
C GLY A 317 10.28 11.02 14.21
N TYR A 318 9.86 10.96 15.48
CA TYR A 318 9.44 9.72 16.13
C TYR A 318 8.09 9.22 15.61
N PRO A 319 7.78 7.90 15.67
CA PRO A 319 6.43 7.41 15.43
C PRO A 319 5.45 8.07 16.41
N ARG A 320 4.17 8.19 16.01
CA ARG A 320 3.14 8.90 16.79
C ARG A 320 2.98 8.33 18.20
N GLU A 321 3.17 7.03 18.33
CA GLU A 321 2.99 6.24 19.54
C GLU A 321 4.06 6.54 20.61
N TRP A 322 5.22 7.06 20.22
CA TRP A 322 6.35 7.39 21.12
C TRP A 322 6.62 8.91 21.19
N ARG A 323 5.60 9.73 20.94
CA ARG A 323 5.64 11.19 21.13
C ARG A 323 5.03 11.54 22.47
N SER A 324 5.60 12.53 23.15
CA SER A 324 4.97 13.12 24.35
C SER A 324 3.55 13.61 23.99
N PRO A 325 2.50 13.19 24.71
CA PRO A 325 1.13 13.60 24.39
C PRO A 325 0.97 15.11 24.63
N CYS A 326 0.40 15.83 23.66
CA CYS A 326 0.14 17.25 23.83
C CYS A 326 -1.01 17.45 24.84
N LEU A 327 -0.66 17.88 26.06
CA LEU A 327 -1.60 18.13 27.16
C LEU A 327 -2.46 19.39 26.97
N VAL A 328 -2.24 20.16 25.89
CA VAL A 328 -2.89 21.45 25.64
C VAL A 328 -4.04 21.29 24.62
N PRO A 329 -5.27 21.77 24.91
CA PRO A 329 -6.45 21.46 24.07
C PRO A 329 -6.45 22.04 22.64
N ASP A 330 -5.53 22.95 22.31
CA ASP A 330 -5.58 23.73 21.08
C ASP A 330 -4.19 23.92 20.46
N VAL A 331 -3.87 23.07 19.48
CA VAL A 331 -2.60 23.09 18.73
C VAL A 331 -2.50 24.27 17.75
N SER A 332 -3.57 25.06 17.56
CA SER A 332 -3.54 26.28 16.75
C SER A 332 -2.99 27.50 17.51
N LYS A 333 -2.74 27.35 18.82
CA LYS A 333 -2.13 28.38 19.66
C LYS A 333 -0.63 28.08 19.92
N PRO A 334 0.23 29.12 19.98
CA PRO A 334 1.62 28.95 20.37
C PRO A 334 1.77 28.59 21.85
N ILE A 335 2.88 27.93 22.21
CA ILE A 335 3.17 27.57 23.63
C ILE A 335 3.49 28.83 24.43
N SER A 336 4.34 29.69 23.84
CA SER A 336 4.74 30.98 24.41
C SER A 336 5.07 31.98 23.30
N SER A 337 4.98 33.26 23.63
CA SER A 337 5.61 34.33 22.88
C SER A 337 6.95 34.71 23.52
N LEU A 338 7.94 35.07 22.70
CA LEU A 338 9.25 35.54 23.17
C LEU A 338 9.14 36.86 23.93
N PHE A 339 8.22 37.73 23.51
CA PHE A 339 7.89 38.97 24.20
C PHE A 339 6.50 38.87 24.86
N PRO A 340 6.30 39.45 26.07
CA PRO A 340 5.05 39.35 26.81
C PRO A 340 3.91 40.18 26.20
N VAL A 341 4.23 41.13 25.31
CA VAL A 341 3.29 41.96 24.57
C VAL A 341 3.70 41.97 23.11
N ASN A 342 2.73 41.91 22.20
CA ASN A 342 2.97 42.02 20.76
C ASN A 342 3.40 43.45 20.41
N ASP A 343 4.35 43.59 19.49
CA ASP A 343 4.74 44.89 18.95
C ASP A 343 3.59 45.52 18.17
N ASN A 344 3.09 46.62 18.75
CA ASN A 344 2.13 47.55 18.16
C ASN A 344 2.69 48.98 18.25
N GLY A 345 4.02 49.13 18.28
CA GLY A 345 4.71 50.41 18.35
C GLY A 345 4.59 51.23 17.05
N PRO A 346 5.12 52.46 17.04
CA PRO A 346 5.17 53.26 15.82
C PRO A 346 6.07 52.59 14.77
N PRO A 347 5.61 52.43 13.51
CA PRO A 347 6.37 51.73 12.48
C PRO A 347 7.66 52.48 12.12
N VAL A 348 8.73 51.72 11.89
CA VAL A 348 10.08 52.24 11.62
C VAL A 348 10.16 53.03 10.30
N ASP A 349 9.29 52.71 9.34
CA ASP A 349 9.02 53.54 8.15
C ASP A 349 7.54 53.97 8.12
N PRO A 350 7.23 55.24 8.39
CA PRO A 350 5.87 55.78 8.29
C PRO A 350 5.22 55.66 6.90
N ASN A 351 6.01 55.45 5.83
CA ASN A 351 5.48 55.26 4.48
C ASN A 351 5.03 53.80 4.22
N ASN A 352 5.50 52.85 5.02
CA ASN A 352 5.21 51.43 4.92
C ASN A 352 4.89 50.89 6.34
N PRO A 353 3.70 51.18 6.89
CA PRO A 353 3.38 50.98 8.31
C PRO A 353 3.17 49.52 8.75
N GLU A 354 3.59 48.54 7.95
CA GLU A 354 3.31 47.11 8.15
C GLU A 354 4.34 46.45 9.09
N ILE A 355 3.96 46.22 10.35
CA ILE A 355 4.71 45.37 11.28
C ILE A 355 4.43 43.90 10.93
N LEU A 356 5.27 43.34 10.04
CA LEU A 356 5.14 41.97 9.53
C LEU A 356 5.27 40.89 10.63
N THR A 357 6.14 41.11 11.62
CA THR A 357 6.43 40.16 12.71
C THR A 357 6.17 40.82 14.06
N ARG A 358 4.91 40.79 14.53
CA ARG A 358 4.52 41.42 15.82
C ARG A 358 5.10 40.72 17.05
N ASN A 359 5.48 39.45 16.94
CA ASN A 359 6.12 38.69 18.02
C ASN A 359 6.80 37.45 17.41
N ILE A 360 7.69 36.82 18.17
CA ILE A 360 8.27 35.51 17.84
C ILE A 360 7.59 34.49 18.73
N TYR A 361 7.00 33.45 18.13
CA TYR A 361 6.20 32.45 18.85
C TYR A 361 6.88 31.08 18.85
N THR A 362 6.83 30.39 19.98
CA THR A 362 7.18 28.97 20.07
C THR A 362 5.94 28.12 19.79
N TRP A 363 6.12 26.98 19.12
CA TRP A 363 5.03 26.10 18.69
C TRP A 363 5.26 24.67 19.16
N PHE A 364 4.18 23.94 19.43
CA PHE A 364 4.25 22.54 19.85
C PHE A 364 4.93 21.68 18.79
N GLN A 365 6.11 21.16 19.11
CA GLN A 365 6.83 20.20 18.28
C GLN A 365 6.42 18.77 18.66
N SER A 366 6.54 17.84 17.71
CA SER A 366 6.34 16.40 17.94
C SER A 366 7.54 15.77 18.65
N SER A 367 7.81 16.22 19.88
CA SER A 367 8.88 15.71 20.75
C SER A 367 8.66 14.24 21.12
N PRO A 368 9.74 13.45 21.31
CA PRO A 368 9.63 12.10 21.86
C PRO A 368 9.08 12.10 23.29
N VAL A 369 8.79 10.90 23.82
CA VAL A 369 8.63 10.66 25.26
C VAL A 369 9.96 10.89 26.03
N PRO A 370 9.96 10.96 27.38
CA PRO A 370 11.20 11.03 28.17
C PRO A 370 12.17 9.87 27.86
N LEU A 371 13.47 10.08 28.10
CA LEU A 371 14.51 9.06 27.83
C LEU A 371 14.33 7.76 28.61
N GLU A 372 13.62 7.81 29.73
CA GLU A 372 13.31 6.65 30.59
C GLU A 372 12.15 5.80 30.01
N ASP A 373 11.26 6.42 29.25
CA ASP A 373 10.09 5.80 28.60
C ASP A 373 10.32 5.49 27.10
N ASP A 374 11.40 5.99 26.50
CA ASP A 374 11.68 5.90 25.06
C ASP A 374 12.19 4.49 24.67
N PRO A 375 11.41 3.70 23.90
CA PRO A 375 11.80 2.34 23.55
C PRO A 375 13.09 2.25 22.72
N ILE A 376 13.49 3.33 22.02
CA ILE A 376 14.74 3.36 21.23
C ILE A 376 15.97 3.39 22.15
N GLN A 377 15.85 3.90 23.38
CA GLN A 377 16.96 3.96 24.34
C GLN A 377 17.13 2.67 25.14
N ASN A 378 16.22 1.69 25.00
CA ASN A 378 16.32 0.41 25.68
C ASN A 378 17.68 -0.27 25.33
N PRO A 379 18.56 -0.53 26.33
CA PRO A 379 19.89 -1.09 26.07
C PRO A 379 19.84 -2.55 25.61
N ASP A 380 18.77 -3.29 25.89
CA ASP A 380 18.65 -4.69 25.48
C ASP A 380 18.47 -4.86 23.96
N LEU A 381 18.02 -3.82 23.24
CA LEU A 381 18.02 -3.79 21.76
C LEU A 381 19.39 -4.09 21.17
N ASP A 382 20.46 -3.64 21.83
CA ASP A 382 21.85 -3.73 21.34
C ASP A 382 22.38 -5.18 21.35
N ARG A 383 21.72 -6.07 22.10
CA ARG A 383 22.08 -7.47 22.32
C ARG A 383 21.02 -8.46 21.81
N MET A 384 19.75 -8.22 22.08
CA MET A 384 18.63 -9.15 21.80
C MET A 384 17.87 -8.81 20.51
N GLY A 385 18.24 -7.70 19.85
CA GLY A 385 17.53 -7.21 18.68
C GLY A 385 16.11 -6.75 19.04
N ILE A 386 15.18 -6.86 18.10
CA ILE A 386 13.83 -6.28 18.24
C ILE A 386 13.01 -6.89 19.38
N LEU A 387 13.32 -8.13 19.75
CA LEU A 387 12.60 -8.90 20.78
C LEU A 387 12.69 -8.26 22.18
N ALA A 388 13.66 -7.36 22.40
CA ALA A 388 13.81 -6.57 23.63
C ALA A 388 12.63 -5.62 23.92
N LEU A 389 11.78 -5.31 22.93
CA LEU A 389 10.62 -4.44 23.10
C LEU A 389 9.33 -5.22 23.35
N ASN A 390 8.32 -4.55 23.91
CA ASN A 390 6.95 -5.10 24.00
C ASN A 390 6.40 -5.41 22.60
N PRO A 391 5.54 -6.43 22.41
CA PRO A 391 5.02 -6.81 21.08
C PRO A 391 4.47 -5.65 20.25
N ALA A 392 3.70 -4.74 20.86
CA ALA A 392 3.18 -3.54 20.19
C ALA A 392 4.28 -2.56 19.75
N ASP A 393 5.33 -2.38 20.56
CA ASP A 393 6.47 -1.52 20.24
C ASP A 393 7.37 -2.12 19.14
N ARG A 394 7.45 -3.45 19.05
CA ARG A 394 8.18 -4.14 17.95
C ARG A 394 7.62 -3.74 16.58
N ILE A 395 6.31 -3.80 16.40
CA ILE A 395 5.68 -3.45 15.11
C ILE A 395 5.70 -1.93 14.84
N VAL A 396 5.62 -1.09 15.89
CA VAL A 396 5.86 0.36 15.77
C VAL A 396 7.29 0.66 15.28
N LEU A 397 8.30 -0.06 15.79
CA LEU A 397 9.70 0.08 15.36
C LEU A 397 9.88 -0.33 13.89
N LEU A 398 9.34 -1.48 13.49
CA LEU A 398 9.40 -1.91 12.08
C LEU A 398 8.72 -0.91 11.13
N ARG A 399 7.55 -0.36 11.49
CA ARG A 399 6.92 0.70 10.70
C ARG A 399 7.83 1.93 10.62
N ALA A 400 8.31 2.44 11.76
CA ALA A 400 9.18 3.61 11.79
C ALA A 400 10.44 3.41 10.94
N LEU A 401 11.05 2.23 10.99
CA LEU A 401 12.18 1.85 10.14
C LEU A 401 11.80 1.83 8.65
N THR A 402 10.66 1.27 8.23
CA THR A 402 10.26 1.35 6.80
C THR A 402 10.03 2.77 6.30
N ASP A 403 9.52 3.67 7.15
CA ASP A 403 9.40 5.10 6.85
C ASP A 403 10.78 5.77 6.75
N TRP A 404 11.68 5.50 7.70
CA TRP A 404 13.05 6.05 7.70
C TRP A 404 13.92 5.47 6.57
N CYS A 405 13.74 4.20 6.17
CA CYS A 405 14.34 3.65 4.94
C CYS A 405 13.89 4.46 3.73
N SER A 406 12.58 4.67 3.57
CA SER A 406 12.01 5.41 2.43
C SER A 406 12.47 6.87 2.35
N GLY A 407 12.73 7.49 3.52
CA GLY A 407 13.19 8.87 3.62
C GLY A 407 14.71 9.08 3.56
N TYR A 408 15.51 8.13 4.05
CA TYR A 408 16.93 8.35 4.34
C TYR A 408 17.90 7.26 3.83
N SER A 409 17.43 6.07 3.44
CA SER A 409 18.29 5.08 2.76
C SER A 409 18.65 5.61 1.38
N THR A 410 19.95 5.74 1.08
CA THR A 410 20.40 6.19 -0.24
C THR A 410 20.01 5.23 -1.35
N LEU A 411 19.91 3.93 -1.07
CA LEU A 411 19.49 2.91 -2.02
C LEU A 411 17.99 3.04 -2.32
N ILE A 412 17.16 2.92 -1.29
CA ILE A 412 15.70 2.90 -1.45
C ILE A 412 15.16 4.26 -1.92
N HIS A 413 15.71 5.37 -1.44
CA HIS A 413 15.26 6.69 -1.87
C HIS A 413 15.60 6.96 -3.34
N ASN A 414 16.75 6.48 -3.84
CA ASN A 414 17.11 6.61 -5.26
C ASN A 414 16.27 5.68 -6.16
N GLU A 415 15.93 4.46 -5.71
CA GLU A 415 14.99 3.57 -6.42
C GLU A 415 13.56 4.16 -6.43
N ILE A 416 13.09 4.74 -5.32
CA ILE A 416 11.82 5.49 -5.28
C ILE A 416 11.87 6.67 -6.26
N TYR A 417 12.98 7.40 -6.34
CA TYR A 417 13.15 8.48 -7.30
C TYR A 417 13.08 7.97 -8.75
N HIS A 418 13.81 6.90 -9.08
CA HIS A 418 13.77 6.24 -10.39
C HIS A 418 12.34 5.82 -10.77
N LEU A 419 11.68 5.03 -9.92
CA LEU A 419 10.32 4.52 -10.14
C LEU A 419 9.23 5.61 -10.19
N SER A 420 9.53 6.83 -9.73
CA SER A 420 8.59 7.97 -9.77
C SER A 420 8.87 9.00 -10.86
N HIS A 421 10.04 8.98 -11.50
CA HIS A 421 10.49 9.97 -12.50
C HIS A 421 10.76 9.34 -13.89
N PHE A 422 10.01 8.29 -14.25
CA PHE A 422 10.02 7.77 -15.63
C PHE A 422 9.64 8.83 -16.67
N LYS A 423 10.19 8.71 -17.88
CA LYS A 423 9.94 9.63 -19.02
C LYS A 423 8.53 9.55 -19.62
N LYS A 424 7.64 8.74 -19.04
CA LYS A 424 6.30 8.35 -19.52
C LYS A 424 5.42 8.24 -18.29
N ASP A 425 4.34 9.01 -18.23
CA ASP A 425 3.32 8.90 -17.18
C ASP A 425 2.40 7.69 -17.37
N GLN A 426 1.75 7.27 -16.28
CA GLN A 426 0.64 6.31 -16.30
C GLN A 426 -0.51 6.86 -17.17
N ALA A 427 -1.07 6.02 -18.05
CA ALA A 427 -2.01 6.46 -19.09
C ALA A 427 -3.39 6.94 -18.58
N PHE A 428 -3.69 6.75 -17.29
CA PHE A 428 -4.85 7.27 -16.58
C PHE A 428 -4.52 8.45 -15.63
N GLY A 429 -3.29 8.98 -15.70
CA GLY A 429 -2.74 10.02 -14.83
C GLY A 429 -2.13 9.47 -13.54
N VAL A 430 -1.46 10.33 -12.78
CA VAL A 430 -0.84 9.97 -11.49
C VAL A 430 -1.86 10.07 -10.36
N HIS A 431 -2.23 8.93 -9.77
CA HIS A 431 -3.09 8.82 -8.58
C HIS A 431 -2.30 8.34 -7.37
N THR A 432 -2.90 8.39 -6.18
CA THR A 432 -2.29 7.90 -4.93
C THR A 432 -2.09 6.38 -4.91
N GLN A 433 -3.05 5.63 -5.44
CA GLN A 433 -3.13 4.17 -5.43
C GLN A 433 -3.76 3.70 -6.73
N HIS A 434 -3.29 2.57 -7.27
CA HIS A 434 -3.94 1.85 -8.37
C HIS A 434 -3.78 0.34 -8.18
N VAL A 435 -4.57 -0.44 -8.92
CA VAL A 435 -4.69 -1.89 -8.75
C VAL A 435 -4.99 -2.58 -10.09
N PRO A 436 -4.71 -3.89 -10.22
CA PRO A 436 -5.11 -4.67 -11.39
C PRO A 436 -6.60 -4.54 -11.73
N ARG A 437 -6.91 -4.34 -13.02
CA ARG A 437 -8.29 -4.14 -13.50
C ARG A 437 -9.22 -5.28 -13.12
N TYR A 438 -8.73 -6.52 -13.11
CA TYR A 438 -9.56 -7.69 -12.82
C TYR A 438 -10.04 -7.77 -11.37
N PHE A 439 -9.31 -7.19 -10.39
CA PHE A 439 -9.80 -7.08 -9.00
C PHE A 439 -10.87 -5.98 -8.82
N VAL A 440 -10.85 -4.93 -9.65
CA VAL A 440 -11.86 -3.85 -9.60
C VAL A 440 -13.08 -4.18 -10.45
N GLU A 441 -12.91 -4.70 -11.65
CA GLU A 441 -13.98 -4.94 -12.62
C GLU A 441 -14.52 -6.37 -12.59
N GLY A 442 -13.70 -7.36 -12.22
CA GLY A 442 -13.96 -8.80 -12.36
C GLY A 442 -13.28 -9.40 -13.59
N ALA A 443 -13.15 -10.73 -13.61
CA ALA A 443 -12.49 -11.45 -14.71
C ALA A 443 -13.26 -11.34 -16.04
N GLU A 444 -14.55 -11.73 -16.09
CA GLU A 444 -15.31 -11.68 -17.35
C GLU A 444 -15.40 -10.27 -17.96
N PRO A 445 -15.67 -9.18 -17.20
CA PRO A 445 -15.73 -7.85 -17.78
C PRO A 445 -14.39 -7.41 -18.39
N THR A 446 -13.27 -7.88 -17.83
CA THR A 446 -11.92 -7.63 -18.38
C THR A 446 -11.71 -8.34 -19.71
N PHE A 447 -12.10 -9.62 -19.83
CA PHE A 447 -12.11 -10.32 -21.13
C PHE A 447 -13.07 -9.68 -22.14
N LYS A 448 -14.27 -9.26 -21.72
CA LYS A 448 -15.25 -8.57 -22.57
C LYS A 448 -14.74 -7.18 -23.03
N ARG A 449 -13.95 -6.47 -22.21
CA ARG A 449 -13.18 -5.28 -22.66
C ARG A 449 -12.14 -5.63 -23.70
N PHE A 450 -11.39 -6.72 -23.54
CA PHE A 450 -10.39 -7.15 -24.52
C PHE A 450 -11.01 -7.45 -25.90
N VAL A 451 -12.13 -8.18 -25.94
CA VAL A 451 -12.90 -8.45 -27.18
C VAL A 451 -13.43 -7.15 -27.81
N LYS A 452 -13.80 -6.15 -27.01
CA LYS A 452 -14.16 -4.81 -27.50
C LYS A 452 -12.95 -4.04 -28.05
N LEU A 453 -11.79 -4.15 -27.43
CA LEU A 453 -10.54 -3.51 -27.86
C LEU A 453 -10.06 -4.06 -29.21
N THR A 454 -9.97 -5.39 -29.35
CA THR A 454 -9.58 -6.05 -30.61
C THR A 454 -10.49 -5.63 -31.77
N SER A 455 -11.81 -5.58 -31.52
CA SER A 455 -12.81 -5.08 -32.48
C SER A 455 -12.59 -3.62 -32.90
N LEU A 456 -12.28 -2.72 -31.95
CA LEU A 456 -12.01 -1.30 -32.22
C LEU A 456 -10.70 -1.12 -33.01
N VAL A 457 -9.64 -1.83 -32.62
CA VAL A 457 -8.33 -1.80 -33.29
C VAL A 457 -8.44 -2.36 -34.70
N GLN A 458 -9.15 -3.48 -34.91
CA GLN A 458 -9.46 -4.00 -36.25
C GLN A 458 -10.13 -2.94 -37.13
N ALA A 459 -11.18 -2.27 -36.63
CA ALA A 459 -11.88 -1.22 -37.37
C ALA A 459 -10.95 -0.04 -37.72
N ARG A 460 -10.06 0.35 -36.81
CA ARG A 460 -9.04 1.40 -37.02
C ARG A 460 -8.06 1.03 -38.15
N PHE A 461 -7.45 -0.16 -38.09
CA PHE A 461 -6.55 -0.66 -39.14
C PHE A 461 -7.26 -0.83 -40.49
N GLU A 462 -8.52 -1.31 -40.50
CA GLU A 462 -9.32 -1.40 -41.71
C GLU A 462 -9.61 -0.03 -42.35
N ILE A 463 -9.95 0.97 -41.56
CA ILE A 463 -10.17 2.33 -42.06
C ILE A 463 -8.87 2.91 -42.62
N ARG A 464 -7.73 2.72 -41.94
CA ARG A 464 -6.42 3.14 -42.45
C ARG A 464 -6.01 2.45 -43.75
N SER A 465 -6.16 1.14 -43.87
CA SER A 465 -5.83 0.40 -45.10
C SER A 465 -6.70 0.78 -46.30
N LYS A 466 -7.88 1.38 -46.04
CA LYS A 466 -8.77 1.96 -47.06
C LYS A 466 -8.34 3.39 -47.47
N LYS A 467 -7.57 4.13 -46.65
CA LYS A 467 -7.07 5.50 -46.97
C LYS A 467 -5.98 5.49 -48.05
N LYS A 468 -6.08 6.43 -49.01
CA LYS A 468 -5.17 6.59 -50.16
C LYS A 468 -3.68 6.71 -49.78
N HIS A 469 -3.38 7.39 -48.66
CA HIS A 469 -2.02 7.59 -48.16
C HIS A 469 -1.31 6.27 -47.82
N PHE A 470 -1.92 5.46 -46.93
CA PHE A 470 -1.36 4.17 -46.52
C PHE A 470 -1.24 3.19 -47.68
N ARG A 471 -2.20 3.17 -48.61
CA ARG A 471 -2.11 2.39 -49.86
C ARG A 471 -0.94 2.78 -50.76
N LYS A 472 -0.48 4.04 -50.72
CA LYS A 472 0.71 4.49 -51.44
C LYS A 472 1.99 4.07 -50.70
N LEU A 473 2.04 4.23 -49.38
CA LEU A 473 3.19 3.81 -48.55
C LEU A 473 3.44 2.29 -48.59
N LEU A 474 2.40 1.46 -48.60
CA LEU A 474 2.52 0.00 -48.76
C LEU A 474 3.15 -0.37 -50.11
N LYS A 475 2.73 0.29 -51.20
CA LYS A 475 3.32 0.09 -52.54
C LYS A 475 4.75 0.62 -52.68
N GLU A 476 5.19 1.49 -51.76
CA GLU A 476 6.55 2.02 -51.71
C GLU A 476 7.45 1.27 -50.71
N GLY A 477 6.95 0.24 -50.00
CA GLY A 477 7.72 -0.50 -48.99
C GLY A 477 8.16 0.31 -47.77
N LYS A 478 7.58 1.51 -47.56
CA LYS A 478 8.02 2.47 -46.53
C LYS A 478 7.37 2.28 -45.16
N ASN A 479 6.49 1.30 -45.01
CA ASN A 479 5.81 1.01 -43.75
C ASN A 479 5.52 -0.50 -43.66
N ASN A 480 6.59 -1.28 -43.56
CA ASN A 480 6.52 -2.75 -43.59
C ASN A 480 5.81 -3.31 -42.35
N ASP A 481 5.92 -2.66 -41.20
CA ASP A 481 5.28 -3.15 -39.97
C ASP A 481 3.76 -2.94 -39.97
N PHE A 482 3.26 -1.86 -40.58
CA PHE A 482 1.84 -1.73 -40.92
C PHE A 482 1.40 -2.75 -41.98
N GLY A 483 2.31 -3.20 -42.85
CA GLY A 483 2.11 -4.34 -43.75
C GLY A 483 1.89 -5.65 -42.99
N LYS A 484 2.88 -6.05 -42.18
CA LYS A 484 2.83 -7.25 -41.31
C LYS A 484 1.59 -7.27 -40.42
N LYS A 485 1.27 -6.15 -39.75
CA LYS A 485 0.09 -6.05 -38.87
C LYS A 485 -1.22 -6.19 -39.66
N LEU A 486 -1.27 -5.79 -40.94
CA LEU A 486 -2.40 -6.08 -41.84
C LEU A 486 -2.43 -7.52 -42.39
N GLU A 487 -1.35 -8.28 -42.30
CA GLU A 487 -1.29 -9.70 -42.66
C GLU A 487 -1.72 -10.58 -41.48
N ILE A 488 -1.20 -10.30 -40.28
CA ILE A 488 -1.67 -10.87 -39.01
C ILE A 488 -3.18 -10.65 -38.84
N LEU A 489 -3.69 -9.44 -39.16
CA LEU A 489 -5.13 -9.13 -39.15
C LEU A 489 -5.94 -9.82 -40.27
N LYS A 490 -5.33 -10.48 -41.26
CA LYS A 490 -6.05 -11.41 -42.17
C LYS A 490 -6.10 -12.80 -41.55
N GLU A 491 -4.96 -13.33 -41.10
CA GLU A 491 -4.87 -14.64 -40.44
C GLU A 491 -5.88 -14.78 -39.30
N ILE A 492 -5.96 -13.78 -38.42
CA ILE A 492 -6.92 -13.73 -37.31
C ILE A 492 -8.37 -13.76 -37.83
N LYS A 493 -8.68 -13.07 -38.93
CA LYS A 493 -10.04 -13.06 -39.50
C LYS A 493 -10.40 -14.36 -40.18
N ASP A 494 -9.46 -14.97 -40.91
CA ASP A 494 -9.69 -16.25 -41.57
C ASP A 494 -9.85 -17.40 -40.56
N ALA A 495 -9.12 -17.36 -39.44
CA ALA A 495 -9.38 -18.21 -38.28
C ALA A 495 -10.77 -17.96 -37.67
N LEU A 496 -11.12 -16.72 -37.35
CA LEU A 496 -12.41 -16.36 -36.75
C LEU A 496 -13.63 -16.50 -37.69
N LYS A 497 -13.41 -16.75 -38.99
CA LYS A 497 -14.47 -16.85 -40.00
C LYS A 497 -15.37 -18.06 -39.80
N ASN A 498 -14.77 -19.20 -39.46
CA ASN A 498 -15.43 -20.52 -39.41
C ASN A 498 -15.89 -20.94 -38.00
N VAL A 499 -15.46 -20.21 -36.96
CA VAL A 499 -15.78 -20.50 -35.55
C VAL A 499 -17.26 -20.15 -35.25
N PRO A 500 -18.00 -20.95 -34.45
CA PRO A 500 -19.35 -20.62 -34.00
C PRO A 500 -19.37 -19.41 -33.03
N LYS A 501 -20.49 -18.69 -32.96
CA LYS A 501 -20.56 -17.35 -32.32
C LYS A 501 -20.09 -17.34 -30.85
N GLU A 502 -20.40 -18.38 -30.09
CA GLU A 502 -20.09 -18.50 -28.66
C GLU A 502 -18.60 -18.78 -28.39
N GLU A 503 -17.92 -19.46 -29.30
CA GLU A 503 -16.48 -19.73 -29.21
C GLU A 503 -15.61 -18.57 -29.72
N LYS A 504 -16.21 -17.53 -30.33
CA LYS A 504 -15.45 -16.37 -30.84
C LYS A 504 -14.74 -15.59 -29.74
N GLU A 505 -15.33 -15.50 -28.54
CA GLU A 505 -14.66 -14.82 -27.42
C GLU A 505 -13.43 -15.61 -26.95
N LYS A 506 -13.57 -16.93 -26.78
CA LYS A 506 -12.47 -17.84 -26.42
C LYS A 506 -11.35 -17.84 -27.47
N THR A 507 -11.71 -17.89 -28.76
CA THR A 507 -10.73 -17.91 -29.87
C THR A 507 -10.09 -16.55 -30.15
N ILE A 508 -10.72 -15.43 -29.77
CA ILE A 508 -10.04 -14.13 -29.73
C ILE A 508 -8.98 -14.09 -28.62
N ILE A 509 -9.26 -14.68 -27.46
CA ILE A 509 -8.33 -14.75 -26.31
C ILE A 509 -7.16 -15.70 -26.60
N SER A 510 -7.39 -16.87 -27.22
CA SER A 510 -6.30 -17.79 -27.59
C SER A 510 -5.38 -17.25 -28.70
N LEU A 511 -5.78 -16.19 -29.40
CA LEU A 511 -4.96 -15.45 -30.36
C LEU A 511 -4.25 -14.22 -29.74
N TYR A 512 -4.21 -14.10 -28.41
CA TYR A 512 -3.63 -12.96 -27.68
C TYR A 512 -2.23 -12.57 -28.17
N ASP A 513 -1.32 -13.54 -28.35
CA ASP A 513 0.08 -13.25 -28.67
C ASP A 513 0.24 -12.66 -30.09
N LYS A 514 -0.71 -12.95 -31.00
CA LYS A 514 -0.82 -12.27 -32.31
C LYS A 514 -1.44 -10.87 -32.18
N TRP A 515 -2.41 -10.69 -31.28
CA TRP A 515 -3.01 -9.38 -31.00
C TRP A 515 -2.02 -8.41 -30.33
N ALA A 516 -1.15 -8.88 -29.44
CA ALA A 516 -0.10 -8.07 -28.81
C ALA A 516 0.78 -7.36 -29.86
N GLN A 517 1.21 -8.09 -30.89
CA GLN A 517 1.97 -7.54 -32.03
C GLN A 517 1.17 -6.48 -32.82
N VAL A 518 -0.16 -6.54 -32.84
CA VAL A 518 -1.02 -5.55 -33.51
C VAL A 518 -1.21 -4.29 -32.64
N PHE A 519 -1.22 -4.42 -31.31
CA PHE A 519 -1.36 -3.28 -30.38
C PHE A 519 -0.10 -2.41 -30.25
N GLU A 520 1.09 -3.00 -30.38
CA GLU A 520 2.37 -2.30 -30.31
C GLU A 520 2.38 -1.07 -31.25
N GLY A 521 2.59 0.12 -30.67
CA GLY A 521 2.59 1.41 -31.36
C GLY A 521 1.21 2.08 -31.51
N GLU A 522 0.11 1.36 -31.27
CA GLU A 522 -1.24 1.92 -31.15
C GLU A 522 -1.64 2.23 -29.70
N LEU A 523 -1.17 1.39 -28.78
CA LEU A 523 -1.35 1.49 -27.34
C LEU A 523 -0.05 1.18 -26.62
N ASN A 524 0.10 1.77 -25.43
CA ASN A 524 1.21 1.50 -24.51
C ASN A 524 0.95 0.29 -23.61
N ASP A 525 -0.31 -0.12 -23.47
CA ASP A 525 -0.80 -1.10 -22.50
C ASP A 525 -2.17 -1.66 -22.96
N ASN A 526 -2.59 -2.83 -22.47
CA ASN A 526 -3.88 -3.46 -22.81
C ASN A 526 -4.50 -4.22 -21.61
N PRO A 527 -5.82 -4.54 -21.61
CA PRO A 527 -6.51 -5.08 -20.43
C PRO A 527 -6.07 -6.47 -19.96
N LEU A 528 -5.28 -7.20 -20.76
CA LEU A 528 -4.75 -8.53 -20.43
C LEU A 528 -3.21 -8.56 -20.36
N ASN A 529 -2.52 -7.41 -20.37
CA ASN A 529 -1.11 -7.35 -19.97
C ASN A 529 -0.95 -7.73 -18.50
N ASN A 530 0.22 -8.24 -18.11
CA ASN A 530 0.56 -8.41 -16.70
C ASN A 530 0.65 -7.03 -16.02
N PRO A 531 -0.15 -6.75 -14.98
CA PRO A 531 -0.13 -5.47 -14.28
C PRO A 531 1.12 -5.26 -13.40
N PHE A 532 1.95 -6.29 -13.23
CA PHE A 532 3.14 -6.26 -12.36
C PHE A 532 4.48 -6.14 -13.12
N ASP A 533 4.54 -6.41 -14.43
CA ASP A 533 5.82 -6.39 -15.20
C ASP A 533 6.31 -4.97 -15.57
N ASP A 534 5.41 -3.99 -15.76
CA ASP A 534 5.80 -2.60 -16.09
C ASP A 534 6.15 -1.83 -14.80
N GLU A 535 7.44 -1.53 -14.61
CA GLU A 535 7.97 -0.77 -13.46
C GLU A 535 7.25 0.58 -13.24
N LEU A 536 6.66 1.17 -14.29
CA LEU A 536 5.83 2.38 -14.22
C LEU A 536 4.63 2.25 -13.26
N TYR A 537 4.16 1.03 -13.02
CA TYR A 537 3.08 0.73 -12.08
C TYR A 537 3.60 0.27 -10.69
N LYS A 538 4.83 -0.24 -10.60
CA LYS A 538 5.41 -0.86 -9.39
C LYS A 538 5.22 -0.04 -8.11
N LEU A 539 5.58 1.25 -8.13
CA LEU A 539 5.60 2.08 -6.91
C LEU A 539 4.21 2.30 -6.28
N ARG A 540 3.15 2.48 -7.07
CA ARG A 540 1.80 2.84 -6.59
C ARG A 540 0.74 1.74 -6.72
N SER A 541 1.15 0.56 -7.20
CA SER A 541 0.32 -0.64 -7.14
C SER A 541 0.04 -1.04 -5.69
N GLN A 542 -1.15 -1.59 -5.43
CA GLN A 542 -1.43 -2.38 -4.23
C GLN A 542 -1.58 -3.85 -4.64
N GLU A 543 -0.52 -4.63 -4.47
CA GLU A 543 -0.43 -6.02 -4.92
C GLU A 543 -1.41 -6.91 -4.15
N PHE A 544 -1.51 -6.69 -2.84
CA PHE A 544 -2.33 -7.51 -1.95
C PHE A 544 -3.83 -7.19 -2.05
N PHE A 545 -4.25 -6.18 -2.82
CA PHE A 545 -5.67 -5.83 -2.98
C PHE A 545 -6.37 -6.87 -3.86
N ILE A 546 -7.48 -7.44 -3.38
CA ILE A 546 -8.25 -8.45 -4.15
C ILE A 546 -9.67 -8.01 -4.51
N GLY A 547 -10.18 -6.90 -3.96
CA GLY A 547 -11.50 -6.39 -4.34
C GLY A 547 -12.01 -5.20 -3.52
N ARG A 548 -12.90 -4.42 -4.14
CA ARG A 548 -13.61 -3.27 -3.54
C ARG A 548 -15.12 -3.49 -3.60
N VAL A 549 -15.81 -3.37 -2.46
CA VAL A 549 -17.25 -3.58 -2.35
C VAL A 549 -17.96 -2.31 -1.86
N PRO A 550 -18.81 -1.66 -2.69
CA PRO A 550 -19.59 -0.48 -2.30
C PRO A 550 -20.41 -0.68 -1.02
N HIS A 551 -20.48 0.35 -0.18
CA HIS A 551 -21.13 0.32 1.15
C HIS A 551 -20.53 -0.70 2.15
N MET A 552 -19.36 -1.27 1.87
CA MET A 552 -18.64 -2.17 2.78
C MET A 552 -17.19 -1.69 2.94
N GLY A 553 -16.30 -1.96 1.98
CA GLY A 553 -14.90 -1.57 2.08
C GLY A 553 -14.01 -2.28 1.06
N ASP A 554 -12.73 -2.37 1.38
CA ASP A 554 -11.69 -3.01 0.55
C ASP A 554 -11.21 -4.32 1.19
N PHE A 555 -10.81 -5.28 0.37
CA PHE A 555 -10.34 -6.60 0.80
C PHE A 555 -8.89 -6.83 0.36
N TYR A 556 -8.07 -7.39 1.27
CA TYR A 556 -6.64 -7.61 1.07
C TYR A 556 -6.21 -9.02 1.47
N LEU A 557 -5.30 -9.60 0.69
CA LEU A 557 -4.70 -10.92 0.89
C LEU A 557 -3.16 -10.77 0.84
N PRO A 558 -2.47 -10.59 1.98
CA PRO A 558 -1.02 -10.39 1.99
C PRO A 558 -0.30 -11.69 1.61
N ARG A 559 0.35 -11.68 0.44
CA ARG A 559 1.27 -12.72 -0.05
C ARG A 559 2.48 -12.02 -0.65
N LEU A 560 3.69 -12.46 -0.31
CA LEU A 560 4.92 -11.86 -0.86
C LEU A 560 5.29 -12.40 -2.24
N GLN A 561 6.40 -11.89 -2.77
CA GLN A 561 7.11 -12.36 -3.96
C GLN A 561 6.42 -12.02 -5.31
N THR A 562 5.85 -10.82 -5.41
CA THR A 562 5.28 -10.29 -6.67
C THR A 562 6.34 -10.04 -7.75
N TYR A 563 7.45 -9.37 -7.42
CA TYR A 563 8.42 -8.85 -8.40
C TYR A 563 9.69 -9.71 -8.53
N CYS A 564 9.57 -11.03 -8.42
CA CYS A 564 10.75 -11.91 -8.44
C CYS A 564 11.20 -12.27 -9.85
N GLU A 565 12.53 -12.33 -10.04
CA GLU A 565 13.16 -12.70 -11.31
C GLU A 565 13.24 -14.23 -11.49
N THR A 566 13.00 -15.01 -10.44
CA THR A 566 12.95 -16.48 -10.52
C THR A 566 11.63 -16.97 -11.10
N GLN A 567 11.70 -17.88 -12.07
CA GLN A 567 10.53 -18.58 -12.61
C GLN A 567 9.97 -19.58 -11.58
N SER A 568 9.08 -19.08 -10.72
CA SER A 568 8.36 -19.83 -9.69
C SER A 568 6.84 -19.69 -9.87
N ILE A 569 6.06 -20.61 -9.30
CA ILE A 569 4.59 -20.52 -9.35
C ILE A 569 4.11 -19.32 -8.52
N ASN A 570 3.58 -18.30 -9.21
CA ASN A 570 3.17 -17.03 -8.64
C ASN A 570 1.71 -16.72 -9.01
N THR A 571 0.96 -16.11 -8.09
CA THR A 571 -0.41 -15.60 -8.32
C THR A 571 -0.45 -14.16 -8.84
N PHE A 572 0.68 -13.47 -8.86
CA PHE A 572 0.81 -12.08 -9.33
C PHE A 572 1.20 -12.02 -10.81
N THR A 573 0.27 -12.38 -11.70
CA THR A 573 0.51 -12.43 -13.16
C THR A 573 -0.62 -11.78 -13.96
N ASP A 574 -0.58 -11.90 -15.30
CA ASP A 574 -1.71 -11.52 -16.16
C ASP A 574 -2.95 -12.42 -15.97
N LEU A 575 -4.12 -11.90 -16.33
CA LEU A 575 -5.40 -12.59 -16.13
C LEU A 575 -5.52 -13.92 -16.90
N ARG A 576 -4.81 -14.11 -18.02
CA ARG A 576 -4.82 -15.38 -18.77
C ARG A 576 -4.04 -16.44 -18.01
N THR A 577 -2.78 -16.19 -17.68
CA THR A 577 -1.95 -17.16 -16.94
C THR A 577 -2.51 -17.44 -15.55
N LEU A 578 -3.06 -16.42 -14.86
CA LEU A 578 -3.72 -16.60 -13.57
C LEU A 578 -4.95 -17.53 -13.67
N LYS A 579 -5.80 -17.35 -14.69
CA LYS A 579 -6.95 -18.25 -14.95
C LYS A 579 -6.51 -19.68 -15.22
N GLU A 580 -5.49 -19.85 -16.07
CA GLU A 580 -4.94 -21.16 -16.42
C GLU A 580 -4.32 -21.84 -15.19
N LEU A 581 -3.57 -21.11 -14.36
CA LEU A 581 -2.95 -21.60 -13.13
C LEU A 581 -4.00 -22.08 -12.12
N LEU A 582 -5.01 -21.24 -11.83
CA LEU A 582 -6.08 -21.59 -10.90
C LEU A 582 -6.89 -22.79 -11.39
N GLN A 583 -7.15 -22.87 -12.71
CA GLN A 583 -7.81 -24.02 -13.29
C GLN A 583 -7.00 -25.30 -13.05
N LYS A 584 -5.68 -25.31 -13.29
CA LYS A 584 -4.81 -26.48 -13.07
C LYS A 584 -4.80 -26.99 -11.63
N PHE A 585 -4.83 -26.10 -10.64
CA PHE A 585 -4.97 -26.51 -9.23
C PHE A 585 -6.37 -27.06 -8.93
N SER A 586 -7.44 -26.46 -9.47
CA SER A 586 -8.81 -26.96 -9.30
C SER A 586 -9.09 -28.30 -10.00
N THR A 587 -8.31 -28.66 -11.03
CA THR A 587 -8.34 -29.97 -11.70
C THR A 587 -7.30 -30.95 -11.15
N HIS A 588 -6.57 -30.58 -10.09
CA HIS A 588 -5.46 -31.35 -9.51
C HIS A 588 -4.36 -31.77 -10.52
N GLU A 589 -4.16 -31.00 -11.60
CA GLU A 589 -3.01 -31.17 -12.50
C GLU A 589 -1.72 -30.71 -11.80
N TYR A 590 -1.82 -29.64 -11.00
CA TYR A 590 -0.76 -29.19 -10.10
C TYR A 590 -1.10 -29.55 -8.66
N ASN A 591 -0.10 -30.09 -7.95
CA ASN A 591 -0.15 -30.56 -6.57
C ASN A 591 1.07 -30.06 -5.76
N THR A 592 1.12 -30.35 -4.46
CA THR A 592 2.19 -29.96 -3.53
C THR A 592 3.59 -30.29 -4.05
N TYR A 593 3.77 -31.42 -4.72
CA TYR A 593 5.06 -31.83 -5.29
C TYR A 593 5.45 -30.94 -6.49
N THR A 594 4.54 -30.68 -7.43
CA THR A 594 4.81 -29.75 -8.54
C THR A 594 5.08 -28.32 -8.05
N LEU A 595 4.46 -27.92 -6.94
CA LEU A 595 4.68 -26.63 -6.31
C LEU A 595 6.06 -26.55 -5.64
N PHE A 596 6.53 -27.64 -5.02
CA PHE A 596 7.89 -27.76 -4.49
C PHE A 596 8.96 -27.77 -5.60
N GLU A 597 8.73 -28.50 -6.70
CA GLU A 597 9.66 -28.55 -7.83
C GLU A 597 9.83 -27.19 -8.54
N ASN A 598 8.76 -26.40 -8.62
CA ASN A 598 8.77 -25.04 -9.20
C ASN A 598 8.99 -23.93 -8.16
N TYR A 599 9.82 -24.19 -7.15
CA TYR A 599 10.28 -23.23 -6.12
C TYR A 599 9.16 -22.49 -5.37
N GLY A 600 7.99 -23.10 -5.18
CA GLY A 600 6.85 -22.49 -4.48
C GLY A 600 7.14 -22.06 -3.04
N GLN A 601 8.19 -22.60 -2.41
CA GLN A 601 8.73 -22.15 -1.12
C GLN A 601 9.20 -20.68 -1.10
N LEU A 602 9.41 -20.06 -2.27
CA LEU A 602 9.71 -18.63 -2.38
C LEU A 602 8.48 -17.74 -2.17
N MET A 603 7.28 -18.28 -2.35
CA MET A 603 6.03 -17.61 -1.99
C MET A 603 5.72 -17.84 -0.51
N SER A 604 5.11 -16.86 0.14
CA SER A 604 4.57 -17.00 1.49
C SER A 604 3.49 -18.10 1.55
N ALA A 605 3.73 -19.18 2.30
CA ALA A 605 2.88 -20.37 2.32
C ALA A 605 1.55 -20.17 3.06
N GLN A 606 1.59 -19.63 4.28
CA GLN A 606 0.38 -19.24 5.02
C GLN A 606 -0.17 -17.89 4.51
N PHE A 607 -1.46 -17.65 4.75
CA PHE A 607 -2.15 -16.43 4.31
C PHE A 607 -3.19 -15.97 5.34
N LYS A 608 -3.55 -14.69 5.31
CA LYS A 608 -4.75 -14.16 5.97
C LYS A 608 -5.57 -13.32 5.02
N LEU A 609 -6.89 -13.42 5.09
CA LEU A 609 -7.80 -12.50 4.40
C LEU A 609 -8.19 -11.37 5.35
N PHE A 610 -7.98 -10.13 4.91
CA PHE A 610 -8.37 -8.93 5.64
C PHE A 610 -9.50 -8.16 4.95
N TYR A 611 -10.43 -7.70 5.76
CA TYR A 611 -11.39 -6.66 5.42
C TYR A 611 -10.93 -5.32 6.04
N HIS A 612 -10.93 -4.27 5.23
CA HIS A 612 -10.55 -2.92 5.63
C HIS A 612 -11.76 -1.96 5.49
N ASP A 613 -12.18 -1.36 6.60
CA ASP A 613 -13.24 -0.33 6.65
C ASP A 613 -12.69 1.04 6.17
N SER A 614 -12.25 1.07 4.91
CA SER A 614 -11.85 2.29 4.22
C SER A 614 -12.96 3.35 4.14
N PRO A 615 -14.27 3.05 4.07
CA PRO A 615 -15.30 4.10 4.11
C PRO A 615 -15.33 4.83 5.46
N SER A 616 -15.21 4.13 6.60
CA SER A 616 -15.09 4.82 7.90
C SER A 616 -13.79 5.60 8.00
N LEU A 617 -12.64 5.03 7.59
CA LEU A 617 -11.35 5.72 7.63
C LEU A 617 -11.35 7.00 6.78
N ILE A 618 -11.85 6.94 5.54
CA ILE A 618 -11.96 8.09 4.62
C ILE A 618 -12.91 9.15 5.20
N ARG A 619 -14.08 8.75 5.74
CA ARG A 619 -15.05 9.67 6.32
C ARG A 619 -14.52 10.36 7.58
N ASP A 620 -13.86 9.61 8.46
CA ASP A 620 -13.33 10.14 9.73
C ASP A 620 -12.17 11.10 9.46
N THR A 621 -11.26 10.74 8.52
CA THR A 621 -10.18 11.61 8.04
C THR A 621 -10.72 12.88 7.38
N ALA A 622 -11.71 12.76 6.48
CA ALA A 622 -12.33 13.90 5.80
C ALA A 622 -13.15 14.82 6.73
N ARG A 623 -13.46 14.37 7.95
CA ARG A 623 -14.11 15.16 9.01
C ARG A 623 -13.11 15.69 10.06
N GLY A 624 -11.82 15.40 9.93
CA GLY A 624 -10.82 15.75 10.94
C GLY A 624 -11.00 15.05 12.29
N VAL A 625 -11.72 13.92 12.34
CA VAL A 625 -11.95 13.18 13.58
C VAL A 625 -10.70 12.38 13.93
N ASN A 626 -10.26 12.44 15.19
CA ASN A 626 -9.10 11.68 15.65
C ASN A 626 -9.27 10.16 15.34
N THR A 627 -8.21 9.55 14.81
CA THR A 627 -8.13 8.14 14.43
C THR A 627 -7.34 7.29 15.41
N VAL A 628 -6.69 7.90 16.42
CA VAL A 628 -6.00 7.19 17.51
C VAL A 628 -7.00 6.27 18.24
N GLY A 629 -6.58 5.03 18.52
CA GLY A 629 -7.38 4.03 19.23
C GLY A 629 -8.53 3.41 18.41
N LYS A 630 -8.72 3.79 17.14
CA LYS A 630 -9.72 3.16 16.26
C LYS A 630 -9.11 2.05 15.41
N VAL A 631 -9.84 0.96 15.25
CA VAL A 631 -9.48 -0.16 14.37
C VAL A 631 -10.33 -0.09 13.10
N TYR A 632 -9.67 -0.22 11.96
CA TYR A 632 -10.30 -0.31 10.64
C TYR A 632 -9.98 -1.64 9.91
N TRP A 633 -9.11 -2.47 10.49
CA TRP A 633 -8.64 -3.73 9.92
C TRP A 633 -9.21 -4.93 10.68
N TYR A 634 -9.75 -5.89 9.93
CA TYR A 634 -10.37 -7.09 10.48
C TYR A 634 -9.88 -8.32 9.71
N GLU A 635 -9.39 -9.33 10.43
CA GLU A 635 -9.18 -10.68 9.90
C GLU A 635 -10.55 -11.29 9.57
N MET A 636 -10.66 -11.98 8.43
CA MET A 636 -11.86 -12.74 8.03
C MET A 636 -11.60 -14.24 7.99
N CYS A 637 -10.38 -14.66 7.63
CA CYS A 637 -9.87 -16.02 7.73
C CYS A 637 -8.33 -16.04 7.83
N HIS A 638 -7.78 -17.16 8.31
CA HIS A 638 -6.34 -17.35 8.57
C HIS A 638 -5.80 -18.74 8.16
N ASP A 639 -6.65 -19.58 7.57
CA ASP A 639 -6.31 -20.85 6.95
C ASP A 639 -7.35 -21.21 5.87
N SER A 640 -7.10 -22.27 5.09
CA SER A 640 -8.03 -22.76 4.07
C SER A 640 -9.40 -23.19 4.61
N LYS A 641 -9.50 -23.66 5.86
CA LYS A 641 -10.78 -24.07 6.47
C LYS A 641 -11.65 -22.85 6.79
N SER A 642 -11.10 -21.87 7.49
CA SER A 642 -11.78 -20.60 7.78
C SER A 642 -12.07 -19.79 6.51
N LEU A 643 -11.33 -20.00 5.41
CA LEU A 643 -11.69 -19.46 4.09
C LEU A 643 -12.98 -20.09 3.53
N LYS A 644 -13.18 -21.41 3.66
CA LYS A 644 -14.45 -22.06 3.28
C LYS A 644 -15.63 -21.53 4.08
N GLU A 645 -15.49 -21.41 5.40
CA GLU A 645 -16.50 -20.78 6.27
C GLU A 645 -16.79 -19.32 5.87
N PHE A 646 -15.79 -18.58 5.37
CA PHE A 646 -16.00 -17.23 4.86
C PHE A 646 -16.71 -17.20 3.50
N LEU A 647 -16.46 -18.16 2.61
CA LEU A 647 -17.22 -18.31 1.35
C LEU A 647 -18.71 -18.55 1.63
N GLU A 648 -19.06 -19.43 2.58
CA GLU A 648 -20.44 -19.60 3.04
C GLU A 648 -21.04 -18.29 3.57
N VAL A 649 -20.29 -17.52 4.36
CA VAL A 649 -20.71 -16.19 4.84
C VAL A 649 -20.97 -15.23 3.67
N LEU A 650 -20.18 -15.27 2.58
CA LEU A 650 -20.40 -14.47 1.39
C LEU A 650 -21.68 -14.86 0.64
N ASP A 651 -21.99 -16.14 0.51
CA ASP A 651 -23.21 -16.62 -0.17
C ASP A 651 -24.48 -16.05 0.47
N TYR A 652 -24.56 -16.03 1.82
CA TYR A 652 -25.66 -15.36 2.52
C TYR A 652 -25.78 -13.88 2.12
N LYS A 653 -24.68 -13.15 1.85
CA LYS A 653 -24.71 -11.72 1.46
C LYS A 653 -25.02 -11.50 -0.03
N ILE A 654 -24.60 -12.42 -0.89
CA ILE A 654 -24.86 -12.40 -2.33
C ILE A 654 -26.35 -12.70 -2.60
N ALA A 655 -26.96 -13.59 -1.81
CA ALA A 655 -28.36 -13.95 -1.91
C ALA A 655 -29.30 -12.73 -1.95
N LEU A 656 -30.27 -12.79 -2.86
CA LEU A 656 -31.40 -11.86 -2.86
C LEU A 656 -32.31 -12.21 -1.66
N PRO A 657 -32.73 -11.24 -0.84
CA PRO A 657 -33.74 -11.48 0.18
C PRO A 657 -35.00 -11.99 -0.49
N LYS A 658 -35.43 -13.20 -0.12
CA LYS A 658 -36.75 -13.73 -0.52
C LYS A 658 -37.82 -12.74 -0.10
N GLU A 659 -38.85 -12.60 -0.92
CA GLU A 659 -40.02 -11.82 -0.53
C GLU A 659 -40.73 -12.57 0.60
N LYS A 660 -41.29 -11.83 1.56
CA LYS A 660 -42.35 -12.41 2.38
C LYS A 660 -43.55 -12.51 1.46
N GLU A 661 -44.00 -13.73 1.18
CA GLU A 661 -45.30 -13.92 0.56
C GLU A 661 -46.34 -13.60 1.63
N ASP A 662 -47.05 -12.49 1.45
CA ASP A 662 -48.14 -12.06 2.33
C ASP A 662 -49.38 -12.95 2.11
N ASN A 663 -49.27 -14.22 2.50
CA ASN A 663 -50.39 -15.16 2.53
C ASN A 663 -51.19 -14.95 3.83
N GLU A 664 -52.37 -14.34 3.71
CA GLU A 664 -53.35 -14.23 4.79
C GLU A 664 -53.85 -15.63 5.17
N GLY A 665 -53.61 -16.06 6.42
CA GLY A 665 -53.78 -17.45 6.87
C GLY A 665 -53.82 -17.63 8.38
N GLU A 666 -54.77 -16.94 9.03
CA GLU A 666 -55.31 -17.15 10.38
C GLU A 666 -54.44 -17.86 11.46
N GLN A 667 -53.77 -17.03 12.27
CA GLN A 667 -53.60 -17.19 13.74
C GLN A 667 -53.47 -18.61 14.33
N GLN A 668 -52.42 -19.36 14.00
CA GLN A 668 -51.96 -20.44 14.91
C GLN A 668 -50.46 -20.77 14.90
N ASP A 669 -49.56 -19.77 14.80
CA ASP A 669 -48.17 -19.92 15.29
C ASP A 669 -47.41 -18.61 15.62
N GLU A 670 -48.02 -17.70 16.38
CA GLU A 670 -47.30 -16.49 16.89
C GLU A 670 -46.18 -16.83 17.90
N SER A 671 -46.13 -18.09 18.35
CA SER A 671 -45.03 -18.72 19.09
C SER A 671 -43.73 -18.76 18.27
N ALA A 672 -43.76 -19.33 17.06
CA ALA A 672 -42.56 -19.62 16.28
C ALA A 672 -41.81 -18.36 15.77
N ILE A 673 -42.52 -17.26 15.52
CA ILE A 673 -41.96 -16.07 14.84
C ILE A 673 -41.21 -15.12 15.81
N ASN A 674 -41.35 -15.30 17.13
CA ASN A 674 -40.54 -14.55 18.11
C ASN A 674 -39.22 -15.24 18.50
N GLU A 675 -39.03 -16.54 18.26
CA GLU A 675 -37.79 -17.24 18.63
C GLU A 675 -36.60 -16.93 17.70
N GLU A 676 -36.85 -16.50 16.46
CA GLU A 676 -35.79 -15.98 15.58
C GLU A 676 -35.22 -14.61 16.00
N LYS A 677 -35.70 -14.00 17.10
CA LYS A 677 -35.00 -12.89 17.79
C LYS A 677 -33.83 -13.40 18.66
N SER A 678 -33.14 -14.44 18.20
CA SER A 678 -31.94 -14.95 18.86
C SER A 678 -30.76 -13.98 18.65
N GLU A 679 -30.50 -13.13 19.66
CA GLU A 679 -29.31 -12.25 19.72
C GLU A 679 -27.98 -13.05 19.89
N THR A 680 -28.04 -14.38 19.68
CA THR A 680 -27.04 -15.38 20.07
C THR A 680 -26.41 -16.11 18.87
N SER A 681 -26.84 -15.84 17.64
CA SER A 681 -26.17 -16.38 16.44
C SER A 681 -24.78 -15.74 16.25
N LEU A 682 -23.73 -16.55 16.43
CA LEU A 682 -22.33 -16.10 16.30
C LEU A 682 -21.97 -15.68 14.86
N VAL A 683 -22.66 -16.25 13.87
CA VAL A 683 -22.59 -15.89 12.44
C VAL A 683 -23.81 -15.04 12.07
N ASN A 684 -23.60 -13.84 11.53
CA ASN A 684 -24.65 -13.07 10.90
C ASN A 684 -25.05 -13.73 9.57
N LYS A 685 -26.12 -14.54 9.56
CA LYS A 685 -26.65 -15.20 8.34
C LYS A 685 -27.62 -14.35 7.52
N HIS A 686 -27.90 -13.10 7.90
CA HIS A 686 -28.86 -12.27 7.16
C HIS A 686 -28.28 -11.76 5.82
N PRO A 687 -29.08 -11.71 4.74
CA PRO A 687 -28.65 -11.19 3.45
C PRO A 687 -28.50 -9.67 3.42
N LEU A 688 -27.84 -9.15 2.37
CA LEU A 688 -27.76 -7.70 2.17
C LEU A 688 -29.17 -7.10 1.96
N PRO A 689 -29.41 -5.83 2.37
CA PRO A 689 -30.71 -5.18 2.20
C PRO A 689 -31.17 -5.16 0.73
N LYS A 690 -32.47 -5.41 0.48
CA LYS A 690 -33.05 -5.55 -0.88
C LYS A 690 -32.89 -4.31 -1.76
N ASP A 691 -32.73 -3.13 -1.14
CA ASP A 691 -32.45 -1.84 -1.76
C ASP A 691 -31.42 -1.92 -2.91
N ALA A 692 -31.78 -1.35 -4.05
CA ALA A 692 -31.01 -1.38 -5.30
C ALA A 692 -29.59 -0.81 -5.17
N ARG A 693 -29.33 0.07 -4.18
CA ARG A 693 -27.96 0.55 -3.86
C ARG A 693 -26.99 -0.59 -3.55
N TYR A 694 -27.48 -1.72 -3.04
CA TYR A 694 -26.67 -2.90 -2.73
C TYR A 694 -26.54 -3.88 -3.92
N ASN A 695 -27.18 -3.66 -5.07
CA ASN A 695 -27.02 -4.56 -6.23
C ASN A 695 -25.58 -4.51 -6.79
N THR A 696 -24.96 -3.33 -6.82
CA THR A 696 -23.54 -3.20 -7.17
C THR A 696 -22.65 -3.90 -6.14
N ALA A 697 -23.02 -3.89 -4.86
CA ALA A 697 -22.31 -4.61 -3.81
C ALA A 697 -22.43 -6.14 -3.95
N ARG A 698 -23.63 -6.67 -4.20
CA ARG A 698 -23.85 -8.10 -4.51
C ARG A 698 -23.00 -8.57 -5.69
N ASN A 699 -22.97 -7.80 -6.78
CA ASN A 699 -22.17 -8.13 -7.96
C ASN A 699 -20.66 -8.15 -7.65
N LYS A 700 -20.16 -7.24 -6.80
CA LYS A 700 -18.76 -7.23 -6.38
C LYS A 700 -18.42 -8.34 -5.38
N LEU A 701 -19.35 -8.70 -4.49
CA LEU A 701 -19.20 -9.87 -3.61
C LEU A 701 -19.21 -11.18 -4.41
N LYS A 702 -20.03 -11.29 -5.46
CA LYS A 702 -20.02 -12.45 -6.37
C LYS A 702 -18.67 -12.62 -7.06
N MET A 703 -18.09 -11.53 -7.57
CA MET A 703 -16.74 -11.54 -8.17
C MET A 703 -15.64 -11.90 -7.15
N LEU A 704 -15.75 -11.40 -5.91
CA LEU A 704 -14.83 -11.73 -4.82
C LEU A 704 -14.95 -13.21 -4.40
N HIS A 705 -16.17 -13.74 -4.32
CA HIS A 705 -16.44 -15.15 -4.04
C HIS A 705 -15.91 -16.07 -5.15
N GLU A 706 -16.17 -15.74 -6.43
CA GLU A 706 -15.62 -16.45 -7.59
C GLU A 706 -14.09 -16.51 -7.52
N TYR A 707 -13.42 -15.37 -7.30
CA TYR A 707 -11.96 -15.34 -7.20
C TYR A 707 -11.43 -16.14 -6.00
N LEU A 708 -12.01 -15.98 -4.80
CA LEU A 708 -11.59 -16.71 -3.61
C LEU A 708 -11.87 -18.22 -3.69
N SER A 709 -12.91 -18.63 -4.42
CA SER A 709 -13.25 -20.04 -4.65
C SER A 709 -12.30 -20.70 -5.68
N GLU A 710 -11.91 -19.98 -6.74
CA GLU A 710 -10.83 -20.43 -7.65
C GLU A 710 -9.47 -20.47 -6.91
N LEU A 711 -9.20 -19.50 -6.05
CA LEU A 711 -7.96 -19.39 -5.27
C LEU A 711 -7.84 -20.41 -4.11
N TYR A 712 -8.96 -20.97 -3.63
CA TYR A 712 -8.97 -21.93 -2.52
C TYR A 712 -8.01 -23.11 -2.73
N TYR A 713 -8.01 -23.70 -3.93
CA TYR A 713 -7.24 -24.91 -4.23
C TYR A 713 -5.73 -24.68 -4.13
N ILE A 714 -5.21 -23.60 -4.75
CA ILE A 714 -3.78 -23.29 -4.68
C ILE A 714 -3.34 -22.90 -3.26
N LEU A 715 -4.21 -22.29 -2.44
CA LEU A 715 -3.91 -21.97 -1.04
C LEU A 715 -3.79 -23.22 -0.16
N VAL A 716 -4.62 -24.25 -0.40
CA VAL A 716 -4.51 -25.56 0.26
C VAL A 716 -3.16 -26.22 -0.05
N GLU A 717 -2.71 -26.19 -1.31
CA GLU A 717 -1.41 -26.77 -1.69
C GLU A 717 -0.22 -25.98 -1.08
N PHE A 718 -0.34 -24.66 -0.93
CA PHE A 718 0.67 -23.86 -0.22
C PHE A 718 0.75 -24.19 1.27
N GLU A 719 -0.38 -24.39 1.95
CA GLU A 719 -0.40 -24.83 3.35
C GLU A 719 0.22 -26.22 3.53
N GLN A 720 -0.16 -27.18 2.68
CA GLN A 720 0.42 -28.52 2.67
C GLN A 720 1.92 -28.51 2.36
N LEU A 721 2.40 -27.61 1.48
CA LEU A 721 3.81 -27.48 1.14
C LEU A 721 4.65 -27.08 2.36
N LYS A 722 4.14 -26.21 3.25
CA LYS A 722 4.83 -25.89 4.51
C LYS A 722 4.88 -27.12 5.43
N VAL A 723 3.78 -27.84 5.58
CA VAL A 723 3.71 -29.06 6.43
C VAL A 723 4.63 -30.18 5.92
N GLN A 724 4.74 -30.38 4.60
CA GLN A 724 5.51 -31.48 4.01
C GLN A 724 7.00 -31.16 3.75
N TYR A 725 7.36 -29.89 3.48
CA TYR A 725 8.68 -29.53 2.93
C TYR A 725 9.40 -28.35 3.62
N ALA A 726 8.94 -27.84 4.77
CA ALA A 726 9.51 -26.62 5.40
C ALA A 726 11.05 -26.58 5.51
N ASP A 727 11.67 -27.68 5.95
CA ASP A 727 13.12 -27.78 6.19
C ASP A 727 13.95 -28.24 4.96
N MET A 728 13.34 -28.36 3.76
CA MET A 728 13.99 -28.97 2.60
C MET A 728 14.16 -28.01 1.41
N ASN A 729 15.40 -27.85 0.93
CA ASN A 729 15.67 -27.17 -0.35
C ASN A 729 15.52 -28.13 -1.55
N PRO A 730 14.99 -27.70 -2.72
CA PRO A 730 14.75 -28.57 -3.88
C PRO A 730 16.05 -28.96 -4.63
N GLY A 731 16.85 -29.85 -4.04
CA GLY A 731 18.08 -30.38 -4.65
C GLY A 731 17.81 -31.44 -5.73
N LYS A 732 18.52 -31.39 -6.86
CA LYS A 732 18.39 -32.33 -8.01
C LYS A 732 18.43 -33.83 -7.65
N ARG A 733 19.08 -34.21 -6.55
CA ARG A 733 19.14 -35.60 -6.02
C ARG A 733 17.95 -35.93 -5.10
N GLN A 734 17.39 -34.94 -4.42
CA GLN A 734 16.24 -35.08 -3.52
C GLN A 734 14.93 -35.10 -4.32
N LEU A 735 14.73 -34.17 -5.26
CA LEU A 735 13.57 -34.15 -6.18
C LEU A 735 13.33 -35.52 -6.83
N ARG A 736 14.37 -36.10 -7.45
CA ARG A 736 14.30 -37.46 -8.05
C ARG A 736 13.92 -38.58 -7.08
N ARG A 737 14.30 -38.46 -5.80
CA ARG A 737 13.93 -39.42 -4.74
C ARG A 737 12.51 -39.21 -4.22
N MET A 738 12.00 -37.98 -4.30
CA MET A 738 10.65 -37.61 -3.88
C MET A 738 9.63 -37.95 -4.96
N GLN A 739 9.94 -37.70 -6.23
CA GLN A 739 9.13 -38.15 -7.37
C GLN A 739 8.85 -39.66 -7.32
N THR A 740 9.87 -40.47 -6.97
CA THR A 740 9.70 -41.93 -6.80
C THR A 740 8.95 -42.34 -5.53
N ARG A 741 8.79 -41.45 -4.54
CA ARG A 741 7.98 -41.70 -3.33
C ARG A 741 6.51 -41.39 -3.55
N THR A 742 6.18 -40.36 -4.35
CA THR A 742 4.78 -40.04 -4.69
C THR A 742 4.08 -41.24 -5.35
N TYR A 743 4.77 -41.95 -6.23
CA TYR A 743 4.26 -43.16 -6.89
C TYR A 743 3.96 -44.33 -5.94
N THR A 744 4.66 -44.46 -4.79
CA THR A 744 4.32 -45.49 -3.78
C THR A 744 3.05 -45.10 -3.02
N THR A 745 2.92 -43.84 -2.59
CA THR A 745 1.75 -43.38 -1.82
C THR A 745 0.44 -43.46 -2.62
N GLU A 746 0.48 -43.38 -3.95
CA GLU A 746 -0.71 -43.59 -4.81
C GLU A 746 -1.13 -45.07 -4.92
N TYR A 747 -0.21 -46.02 -4.72
CA TYR A 747 -0.51 -47.47 -4.78
C TYR A 747 -0.84 -48.07 -3.42
N ASP A 748 -0.24 -47.59 -2.33
CA ASP A 748 -0.49 -48.07 -0.96
C ASP A 748 -1.92 -47.74 -0.44
N SER A 749 -2.77 -47.10 -1.26
CA SER A 749 -4.18 -46.84 -0.93
C SER A 749 -5.11 -48.03 -1.17
N GLU A 750 -4.70 -49.07 -1.91
CA GLU A 750 -5.43 -50.36 -1.99
C GLU A 750 -4.70 -51.40 -1.15
N GLY A 751 -4.90 -51.26 0.16
CA GLY A 751 -4.21 -51.90 1.28
C GLY A 751 -3.64 -53.31 1.09
N ASP A 752 -2.48 -53.50 1.70
CA ASP A 752 -2.24 -54.69 2.49
C ASP A 752 -1.72 -54.32 3.88
N VAL A 753 -1.87 -55.22 4.85
CA VAL A 753 -1.39 -55.05 6.22
C VAL A 753 -0.13 -55.87 6.40
N ASP A 754 1.01 -55.21 6.62
CA ASP A 754 2.03 -55.79 7.48
C ASP A 754 2.83 -54.70 8.21
N ALA A 755 3.28 -55.03 9.42
CA ALA A 755 4.06 -54.14 10.26
C ALA A 755 5.48 -54.68 10.38
N ASP A 756 6.48 -53.82 10.18
CA ASP A 756 7.79 -54.08 10.76
C ASP A 756 8.47 -52.79 11.20
N SER A 757 9.01 -52.81 12.41
CA SER A 757 9.64 -51.66 13.07
C SER A 757 11.16 -51.78 12.96
N PHE A 758 11.85 -50.71 12.51
CA PHE A 758 13.31 -50.67 12.57
C PHE A 758 13.86 -49.28 12.92
N ASP A 759 14.25 -49.12 14.18
CA ASP A 759 15.15 -48.04 14.62
C ASP A 759 16.56 -48.27 14.05
N GLY A 760 17.31 -47.18 13.81
CA GLY A 760 18.62 -47.28 13.16
C GLY A 760 19.41 -45.99 13.11
N GLU A 761 19.81 -45.46 14.27
CA GLU A 761 20.90 -44.48 14.33
C GLU A 761 22.23 -45.15 13.92
N SER A 762 22.89 -44.61 12.90
CA SER A 762 24.34 -44.84 12.71
C SER A 762 24.97 -43.70 11.91
N SER A 763 25.68 -42.83 12.61
CA SER A 763 26.68 -41.95 12.01
C SER A 763 27.95 -42.73 11.72
N GLU A 764 28.42 -42.76 10.46
CA GLU A 764 29.79 -43.20 10.16
C GLU A 764 30.56 -42.16 9.34
N GLU A 765 31.49 -41.52 10.04
CA GLU A 765 32.65 -40.82 9.52
C GLU A 765 33.58 -41.83 8.82
N TYR A 766 33.99 -41.58 7.57
CA TYR A 766 35.07 -42.33 6.93
C TYR A 766 36.15 -41.42 6.36
N THR A 767 37.37 -41.65 6.86
CA THR A 767 38.58 -40.86 6.57
C THR A 767 39.25 -41.24 5.26
N ASN A 768 40.05 -40.32 4.71
CA ASN A 768 41.01 -40.60 3.64
C ASN A 768 42.04 -41.68 4.07
N ASP A 769 42.28 -42.68 3.22
CA ASP A 769 43.62 -42.91 2.62
C ASP A 769 43.58 -43.90 1.43
N ARG A 770 44.71 -44.01 0.70
CA ARG A 770 45.14 -45.11 -0.17
C ARG A 770 44.32 -45.40 -1.45
N ARG A 771 44.75 -44.77 -2.55
CA ARG A 771 45.74 -45.41 -3.47
C ARG A 771 46.19 -44.51 -4.65
N ARG A 772 47.42 -44.00 -4.58
CA ARG A 772 48.22 -43.65 -5.78
C ARG A 772 48.73 -44.94 -6.45
N SER A 773 48.44 -45.16 -7.74
CA SER A 773 49.35 -45.88 -8.65
C SER A 773 48.96 -45.76 -10.13
N LYS A 774 49.96 -45.91 -11.02
CA LYS A 774 49.85 -46.17 -12.47
C LYS A 774 49.10 -45.14 -13.35
N ARG A 775 49.78 -44.04 -13.68
CA ARG A 775 49.75 -43.45 -15.04
C ARG A 775 51.01 -42.61 -15.29
N ALA A 776 51.91 -43.10 -16.15
CA ALA A 776 52.94 -42.36 -16.91
C ALA A 776 54.05 -43.34 -17.40
N ARG A 777 53.94 -43.82 -18.64
CA ARG A 777 55.09 -44.18 -19.49
C ARG A 777 54.62 -44.41 -20.93
N LEU A 778 54.69 -43.36 -21.72
CA LEU A 778 54.83 -43.32 -23.17
C LEU A 778 55.14 -41.86 -23.48
N ASP A 779 56.34 -41.64 -24.02
CA ASP A 779 56.98 -40.41 -24.51
C ASP A 779 56.85 -39.15 -23.63
#